data_AF-A0A168CG98-F1
#
_entry.id   AF-A0A168CG98-F1
#
_cell.length_a   1.000
_cell.length_b   1.000
_cell.length_c   1.000
_cell.angle_alpha   90.00
_cell.angle_beta   90.00
_cell.angle_gamma   90.00
#
_symmetry.space_group_name_H-M   'P 1'
#
loop_
_entity.id
_entity.type
_entity.pdbx_description
1 polymer ?
#
loop_
_entity_poly.entity_id
_entity_poly.type
_entity_poly.pdbx_seq_one_letter_code
_entity_poly.pdbx_strand_id
1 'polypeptide(L)'
;MKANVGKHPCLMHGMLAVAAAHDRYLGLTPSSRRTLRELSHWSQCTILFAKMLRGTIKEEFKDACWATASTLGILSFASTNVDLAARDPWPLGPADSSDLEWLRLGAGKMKLWQLLDPLRPQSACQPMHRVLRRISEPLPERGADGIPRDLAECCGMDASSTADSNAYHNIAHGLAQLDGYDGHDGQKGYGSALRVSGHMSGAFEARLREKDVVALGSNTVEAAVTAYYDNPDKYSSPAVTSDKKSSKALQDVGPKGGDVLPTYQLAQRSQPMIHNHTNVVIQAAHVRAQDEQDMQTMLQTVQFQFKLYNPDLEPEHEFEGYCDCLVHQYQRRKWDRRGVQTMWSKAVMYPGEKAYDNCYTTQVNIFSSNPYRYNVTSPYIGRDYMFAGSWTPPRPRAYLYTQYVRDTIALNAHLNAKAQADIDAQEPPVSIWQVDELAKAASNLSLENNGARVKPPDNTQCSSEKTTNAEKTVNTEKATDGEKNVGSSGSQTPPMVGSSSAGNRQSWFKKIVARKTPEQKEARRLEKLSASCGTLRNAILQEEHGRWPTQEWRRLVAEYQAHVGMTRKIAELRERYPIQYLQLLRAGYFEPIPVAWADQASNPLKFRIEGMEGWRGITPTWRGFEDTAEERLYWVLNHREGMTGPRLKPDMISALNMARQRMACAVEPPPQYFSQTDTCHLQHTSAGYSKQVMAPPFRAFDAPETAADDTMILLDTSGSMDFDPVRPNYSEYLITGYSRSTQPKNRDVAKAIIRRFVDAMTNHSHSGRGYQLVTFANHASYMGVVNHQNLDSVWRQVQFGGGTRVMTGWQRVKRLHFERHRASATHHPVFGWQAGPGTPTLRLLLLLDGEATDMDEFELDLLANAWAHVTIFLIGVDGCPHHHRHANELQRIGEANHHVSFVDAVGNMPERLVTHELLKRHLGYEVSMAEFVELEQPPAYTEV
;
A
#
# COMPACT_ATOMS: atom_id res chain seq x y z
N MET A 1 18.32 19.25 -18.15
CA MET A 1 18.88 18.81 -19.46
C MET A 1 17.97 19.30 -20.59
N LYS A 2 18.45 20.19 -21.47
CA LYS A 2 17.75 20.60 -22.72
C LYS A 2 18.40 20.02 -23.99
N ALA A 3 19.18 18.95 -23.88
CA ALA A 3 19.59 18.15 -25.05
C ALA A 3 18.41 17.28 -25.45
N ASN A 4 17.76 17.60 -26.57
CA ASN A 4 16.57 16.90 -27.03
C ASN A 4 16.98 15.47 -27.47
N VAL A 5 16.84 14.48 -26.57
CA VAL A 5 17.41 13.12 -26.71
C VAL A 5 16.98 12.46 -28.02
N GLY A 6 15.77 12.75 -28.52
CA GLY A 6 15.26 12.26 -29.80
C GLY A 6 15.97 12.79 -31.05
N LYS A 7 16.79 13.85 -30.95
CA LYS A 7 17.53 14.45 -32.08
C LYS A 7 18.95 13.89 -32.27
N HIS A 8 19.46 13.10 -31.31
CA HIS A 8 20.83 12.56 -31.36
C HIS A 8 20.82 11.03 -31.13
N PRO A 9 20.85 10.22 -32.21
CA PRO A 9 20.72 8.77 -32.12
C PRO A 9 21.74 8.08 -31.20
N CYS A 10 22.98 8.56 -31.12
CA CYS A 10 24.00 7.99 -30.22
C CYS A 10 23.62 8.15 -28.75
N LEU A 11 23.18 9.35 -28.34
CA LEU A 11 22.78 9.64 -26.96
C LEU A 11 21.52 8.87 -26.58
N MET A 12 20.54 8.79 -27.48
CA MET A 12 19.32 8.01 -27.28
C MET A 12 19.64 6.54 -27.01
N HIS A 13 20.48 5.92 -27.85
CA HIS A 13 20.89 4.54 -27.64
C HIS A 13 21.71 4.35 -26.35
N GLY A 14 22.56 5.32 -25.98
CA GLY A 14 23.26 5.30 -24.70
C GLY A 14 22.31 5.30 -23.51
N MET A 15 21.31 6.20 -23.52
CA MET A 15 20.31 6.29 -22.44
C MET A 15 19.45 5.03 -22.34
N LEU A 16 19.05 4.44 -23.49
CA LEU A 16 18.33 3.17 -23.50
C LEU A 16 19.17 2.01 -22.95
N ALA A 17 20.48 2.01 -23.22
CA ALA A 17 21.38 1.02 -22.64
C ALA A 17 21.50 1.19 -21.11
N VAL A 18 21.58 2.44 -20.61
CA VAL A 18 21.58 2.71 -19.16
C VAL A 18 20.28 2.26 -18.51
N ALA A 19 19.14 2.57 -19.14
CA ALA A 19 17.84 2.11 -18.67
C ALA A 19 17.77 0.58 -18.63
N ALA A 20 18.25 -0.11 -19.68
CA ALA A 20 18.28 -1.58 -19.70
C ALA A 20 19.24 -2.18 -18.65
N ALA A 21 20.38 -1.53 -18.39
CA ALA A 21 21.31 -1.95 -17.33
C ALA A 21 20.71 -1.75 -15.93
N HIS A 22 19.96 -0.66 -15.72
CA HIS A 22 19.23 -0.39 -14.49
C HIS A 22 18.05 -1.35 -14.28
N ASP A 23 17.27 -1.65 -15.32
CA ASP A 23 16.21 -2.66 -15.30
C ASP A 23 16.75 -4.05 -14.94
N ARG A 24 17.94 -4.41 -15.45
CA ARG A 24 18.63 -5.66 -15.07
C ARG A 24 18.93 -5.72 -13.57
N TYR A 25 19.29 -4.60 -12.96
CA TYR A 25 19.52 -4.50 -11.51
C TYR A 25 18.22 -4.61 -10.70
N LEU A 26 17.12 -4.00 -11.18
CA LEU A 26 15.82 -3.99 -10.48
C LEU A 26 14.94 -5.23 -10.72
N GLY A 27 15.35 -6.15 -11.61
CA GLY A 27 14.56 -7.33 -11.97
C GLY A 27 14.32 -8.32 -10.82
N LEU A 28 13.30 -9.18 -10.99
CA LEU A 28 12.88 -10.22 -10.02
C LEU A 28 14.01 -11.18 -9.59
N THR A 29 15.03 -11.34 -10.43
CA THR A 29 16.32 -11.98 -10.13
C THR A 29 17.43 -11.12 -10.74
N PRO A 30 18.23 -10.40 -9.94
CA PRO A 30 19.38 -9.65 -10.45
C PRO A 30 20.32 -10.61 -11.20
N SER A 31 20.48 -10.39 -12.50
CA SER A 31 21.37 -11.20 -13.34
C SER A 31 22.73 -10.48 -13.47
N SER A 32 23.81 -11.21 -13.19
CA SER A 32 25.18 -10.74 -13.48
C SER A 32 25.44 -10.63 -14.98
N ARG A 33 24.65 -11.31 -15.83
CA ARG A 33 24.79 -11.29 -17.28
C ARG A 33 23.96 -10.17 -17.92
N ARG A 34 24.63 -9.38 -18.76
CA ARG A 34 24.03 -8.29 -19.56
C ARG A 34 22.93 -8.81 -20.48
N THR A 35 21.88 -8.02 -20.66
CA THR A 35 20.76 -8.40 -21.53
C THR A 35 21.10 -8.16 -23.01
N LEU A 36 20.44 -8.89 -23.92
CA LEU A 36 20.61 -8.65 -25.37
C LEU A 36 20.21 -7.23 -25.76
N ARG A 37 19.18 -6.67 -25.11
CA ARG A 37 18.71 -5.29 -25.34
C ARG A 37 19.74 -4.26 -24.91
N GLU A 38 20.32 -4.43 -23.72
CA GLU A 38 21.42 -3.61 -23.21
C GLU A 38 22.60 -3.61 -24.18
N LEU A 39 23.06 -4.81 -24.58
CA LEU A 39 24.17 -4.97 -25.52
C LEU A 39 23.87 -4.36 -26.90
N SER A 40 22.65 -4.52 -27.41
CA SER A 40 22.23 -3.97 -28.70
C SER A 40 22.28 -2.44 -28.69
N HIS A 41 21.73 -1.80 -27.65
CA HIS A 41 21.72 -0.33 -27.56
C HIS A 41 23.10 0.23 -27.24
N TRP A 42 23.91 -0.45 -26.43
CA TRP A 42 25.28 -0.05 -26.17
C TRP A 42 26.14 -0.14 -27.44
N SER A 43 26.05 -1.24 -28.18
CA SER A 43 26.75 -1.39 -29.47
C SER A 43 26.37 -0.27 -30.44
N GLN A 44 25.08 0.00 -30.58
CA GLN A 44 24.58 1.05 -31.47
C GLN A 44 25.01 2.45 -31.02
N CYS A 45 24.98 2.73 -29.72
CA CYS A 45 25.52 3.97 -29.13
C CYS A 45 26.98 4.16 -29.52
N THR A 46 27.81 3.12 -29.35
CA THR A 46 29.25 3.15 -29.60
C THR A 46 29.57 3.36 -31.08
N ILE A 47 28.89 2.65 -31.98
CA ILE A 47 29.07 2.78 -33.44
C ILE A 47 28.74 4.21 -33.91
N LEU A 48 27.60 4.74 -33.46
CA LEU A 48 27.15 6.08 -33.84
C LEU A 48 28.04 7.17 -33.23
N PHE A 49 28.50 6.96 -32.00
CA PHE A 49 29.43 7.87 -31.33
C PHE A 49 30.80 7.89 -32.03
N ALA A 50 31.33 6.74 -32.42
CA ALA A 50 32.56 6.65 -33.21
C ALA A 50 32.42 7.36 -34.57
N LYS A 51 31.26 7.25 -35.23
CA LYS A 51 30.97 8.00 -36.47
C LYS A 51 30.95 9.51 -36.23
N MET A 52 30.39 9.97 -35.10
CA MET A 52 30.38 11.38 -34.71
C MET A 52 31.79 11.91 -34.46
N LEU A 53 32.65 11.14 -33.78
CA LEU A 53 34.03 11.54 -33.44
C LEU A 53 34.97 11.55 -34.65
N ARG A 54 34.67 10.79 -35.72
CA ARG A 54 35.46 10.79 -36.96
C ARG A 54 35.25 12.06 -37.81
N GLY A 55 34.21 12.83 -37.55
CA GLY A 55 33.91 14.09 -38.25
C GLY A 55 34.20 15.32 -37.38
N THR A 56 34.15 16.50 -37.98
CA THR A 56 34.23 17.77 -37.23
C THR A 56 32.98 17.94 -36.36
N ILE A 57 33.16 18.04 -35.05
CA ILE A 57 32.06 18.21 -34.09
C ILE A 57 31.56 19.65 -34.16
N LYS A 58 30.36 19.86 -34.72
CA LYS A 58 29.72 21.18 -34.76
C LYS A 58 29.32 21.64 -33.37
N GLU A 59 29.24 22.96 -33.18
CA GLU A 59 28.90 23.60 -31.90
C GLU A 59 27.60 23.07 -31.28
N GLU A 60 26.58 22.89 -32.11
CA GLU A 60 25.26 22.35 -31.73
C GLU A 60 25.27 20.89 -31.23
N PHE A 61 26.34 20.14 -31.52
CA PHE A 61 26.48 18.73 -31.13
C PHE A 61 27.41 18.52 -29.94
N LYS A 62 28.08 19.57 -29.46
CA LYS A 62 29.08 19.45 -28.38
C LYS A 62 28.49 18.90 -27.09
N ASP A 63 27.30 19.35 -26.68
CA ASP A 63 26.63 18.85 -25.47
C ASP A 63 26.13 17.41 -25.64
N ALA A 64 25.61 17.07 -26.82
CA ALA A 64 25.18 15.71 -27.12
C ALA A 64 26.38 14.74 -27.11
N CYS A 65 27.53 15.17 -27.63
CA CYS A 65 28.78 14.44 -27.59
C CYS A 65 29.27 14.24 -26.15
N TRP A 66 29.28 15.30 -25.33
CA TRP A 66 29.66 15.25 -23.92
C TRP A 66 28.73 14.35 -23.09
N ALA A 67 27.42 14.45 -23.33
CA ALA A 67 26.43 13.59 -22.68
C ALA A 67 26.62 12.12 -23.09
N THR A 68 26.84 11.84 -24.38
CA THR A 68 27.06 10.46 -24.87
C THR A 68 28.32 9.85 -24.26
N ALA A 69 29.43 10.60 -24.19
CA ALA A 69 30.65 10.16 -23.53
C ALA A 69 30.43 9.87 -22.03
N SER A 70 29.64 10.70 -21.36
CA SER A 70 29.30 10.52 -19.95
C SER A 70 28.42 9.28 -19.73
N THR A 71 27.43 9.05 -20.61
CA THR A 71 26.58 7.86 -20.57
C THR A 71 27.37 6.57 -20.80
N LEU A 72 28.33 6.56 -21.72
CA LEU A 72 29.25 5.43 -21.91
C LEU A 72 30.13 5.19 -20.67
N GLY A 73 30.56 6.26 -19.99
CA GLY A 73 31.25 6.17 -18.71
C GLY A 73 30.39 5.47 -17.64
N ILE A 74 29.14 5.90 -17.48
CA ILE A 74 28.18 5.29 -16.53
C ILE A 74 27.96 3.81 -16.86
N LEU A 75 27.76 3.47 -18.14
CA LEU A 75 27.59 2.08 -18.58
C LEU A 75 28.79 1.22 -18.23
N SER A 76 30.00 1.78 -18.29
CA SER A 76 31.21 1.03 -17.97
C SER A 76 31.28 0.65 -16.50
N PHE A 77 30.87 1.56 -15.59
CA PHE A 77 30.72 1.24 -14.16
C PHE A 77 29.59 0.25 -13.88
N ALA A 78 28.47 0.35 -14.61
CA ALA A 78 27.31 -0.55 -14.46
C ALA A 78 27.52 -1.96 -15.03
N SER A 79 28.68 -2.21 -15.66
CA SER A 79 28.96 -3.43 -16.43
C SER A 79 30.13 -4.25 -15.92
N THR A 80 30.66 -3.91 -14.74
CA THR A 80 31.68 -4.71 -14.06
C THR A 80 31.07 -6.05 -13.66
N ASN A 81 31.45 -7.12 -14.37
CA ASN A 81 31.01 -8.48 -14.08
C ASN A 81 31.75 -8.99 -12.85
N VAL A 82 31.11 -9.00 -11.69
CA VAL A 82 31.58 -9.80 -10.54
C VAL A 82 30.82 -11.12 -10.58
N ASP A 83 31.34 -12.09 -11.32
CA ASP A 83 30.79 -13.45 -11.29
C ASP A 83 31.29 -14.15 -10.02
N LEU A 84 30.63 -13.84 -8.89
CA LEU A 84 30.99 -14.26 -7.52
C LEU A 84 31.21 -15.77 -7.35
N ALA A 85 30.76 -16.59 -8.30
CA ALA A 85 30.83 -18.05 -8.24
C ALA A 85 31.92 -18.70 -9.10
N ALA A 86 32.64 -17.95 -9.96
CA ALA A 86 33.48 -18.59 -10.99
C ALA A 86 34.87 -17.98 -11.27
N ARG A 87 35.20 -16.76 -10.82
CA ARG A 87 36.53 -16.16 -11.00
C ARG A 87 36.89 -15.21 -9.86
N ASP A 88 38.17 -15.19 -9.50
CA ASP A 88 38.73 -14.14 -8.64
C ASP A 88 38.62 -12.77 -9.36
N PRO A 89 38.00 -11.75 -8.76
CA PRO A 89 37.85 -10.43 -9.38
C PRO A 89 39.20 -9.70 -9.46
N TRP A 90 39.36 -8.74 -10.38
CA TRP A 90 40.52 -7.83 -10.35
C TRP A 90 40.56 -7.09 -9.00
N PRO A 91 41.71 -6.98 -8.31
CA PRO A 91 43.07 -7.34 -8.75
C PRO A 91 43.52 -8.76 -8.39
N LEU A 92 42.67 -9.61 -7.81
CA LEU A 92 43.02 -10.97 -7.38
C LEU A 92 43.14 -11.96 -8.55
N GLY A 93 42.32 -11.81 -9.58
CA GLY A 93 42.33 -12.68 -10.77
C GLY A 93 43.54 -12.48 -11.69
N PRO A 94 43.78 -13.43 -12.62
CA PRO A 94 44.77 -13.24 -13.70
C PRO A 94 44.39 -12.04 -14.57
N ALA A 95 45.39 -11.33 -15.10
CA ALA A 95 45.15 -10.15 -15.92
C ALA A 95 44.28 -10.46 -17.14
N ASP A 96 43.15 -9.76 -17.27
CA ASP A 96 42.23 -9.82 -18.39
C ASP A 96 42.37 -8.54 -19.25
N SER A 97 42.18 -8.66 -20.55
CA SER A 97 42.25 -7.51 -21.47
C SER A 97 41.11 -6.51 -21.26
N SER A 98 40.05 -6.89 -20.53
CA SER A 98 38.94 -6.04 -20.11
C SER A 98 39.16 -5.34 -18.75
N ASP A 99 40.24 -5.66 -18.03
CA ASP A 99 40.56 -5.04 -16.75
C ASP A 99 40.90 -3.55 -16.92
N LEU A 100 40.29 -2.73 -16.07
CA LEU A 100 40.48 -1.28 -16.03
C LEU A 100 40.11 -0.53 -17.34
N GLU A 101 39.29 -1.11 -18.21
CA GLU A 101 38.83 -0.44 -19.45
C GLU A 101 38.05 0.88 -19.17
N TRP A 102 37.42 0.99 -17.99
CA TRP A 102 36.78 2.22 -17.54
C TRP A 102 37.77 3.38 -17.36
N LEU A 103 39.05 3.11 -17.04
CA LEU A 103 40.11 4.14 -16.96
C LEU A 103 40.43 4.72 -18.34
N ARG A 104 40.52 3.86 -19.36
CA ARG A 104 40.76 4.29 -20.75
C ARG A 104 39.65 5.17 -21.27
N LEU A 105 38.39 4.84 -20.93
CA LEU A 105 37.23 5.67 -21.26
C LEU A 105 37.21 7.00 -20.51
N GLY A 106 37.61 7.01 -19.24
CA GLY A 106 37.81 8.23 -18.45
C GLY A 106 38.84 9.18 -19.06
N ALA A 107 40.02 8.65 -19.41
CA ALA A 107 41.08 9.41 -20.08
C ALA A 107 40.64 9.94 -21.45
N GLY A 108 39.92 9.12 -22.23
CA GLY A 108 39.33 9.54 -23.51
C GLY A 108 38.33 10.69 -23.36
N LYS A 109 37.46 10.62 -22.34
CA LYS A 109 36.51 11.69 -22.00
C LYS A 109 37.21 12.99 -21.61
N MET A 110 38.31 12.92 -20.85
CA MET A 110 39.09 14.11 -20.50
C MET A 110 39.81 14.74 -21.70
N LYS A 111 40.24 13.95 -22.70
CA LYS A 111 40.71 14.49 -23.98
C LYS A 111 39.59 15.19 -24.76
N LEU A 112 38.36 14.64 -24.73
CA LEU A 112 37.19 15.29 -25.33
C LEU A 112 36.82 16.61 -24.65
N TRP A 113 37.11 16.77 -23.35
CA TRP A 113 36.89 18.04 -22.63
C TRP A 113 37.53 19.23 -23.36
N GLN A 114 38.77 19.07 -23.82
CA GLN A 114 39.53 20.12 -24.51
C GLN A 114 38.86 20.58 -25.81
N LEU A 115 38.10 19.68 -26.46
CA LEU A 115 37.42 19.93 -27.72
C LEU A 115 35.98 20.45 -27.53
N LEU A 116 35.29 19.95 -26.51
CA LEU A 116 33.86 20.18 -26.29
C LEU A 116 33.57 21.35 -25.35
N ASP A 117 34.50 21.67 -24.46
CA ASP A 117 34.38 22.67 -23.39
C ASP A 117 32.96 22.68 -22.76
N PRO A 118 32.67 21.74 -21.84
CA PRO A 118 31.35 21.65 -21.21
C PRO A 118 31.07 22.82 -20.24
N LEU A 119 32.04 23.71 -20.00
CA LEU A 119 31.88 24.96 -19.23
C LEU A 119 31.55 26.17 -20.11
N ARG A 120 31.49 26.01 -21.44
CA ARG A 120 31.20 27.12 -22.36
C ARG A 120 29.85 27.77 -22.03
N PRO A 121 29.70 29.10 -22.20
CA PRO A 121 28.49 29.82 -21.78
C PRO A 121 27.18 29.30 -22.40
N GLN A 122 27.26 28.73 -23.60
CA GLN A 122 26.10 28.21 -24.34
C GLN A 122 25.83 26.72 -24.08
N SER A 123 26.55 26.05 -23.16
CA SER A 123 26.34 24.64 -22.86
C SER A 123 25.03 24.39 -22.12
N ALA A 124 24.30 23.36 -22.54
CA ALA A 124 23.18 22.79 -21.81
C ALA A 124 23.59 22.16 -20.45
N CYS A 125 24.90 22.03 -20.17
CA CYS A 125 25.46 21.55 -18.91
C CYS A 125 25.65 22.66 -17.85
N GLN A 126 25.15 23.88 -18.10
CA GLN A 126 25.21 25.00 -17.14
C GLN A 126 24.85 24.64 -15.69
N PRO A 127 23.79 23.85 -15.41
CA PRO A 127 23.46 23.45 -14.04
C PRO A 127 24.55 22.62 -13.35
N MET A 128 25.41 21.95 -14.12
CA MET A 128 26.53 21.14 -13.62
C MET A 128 27.85 21.90 -13.54
N HIS A 129 27.90 23.19 -13.90
CA HIS A 129 29.15 23.97 -13.93
C HIS A 129 29.92 23.94 -12.61
N ARG A 130 29.23 23.88 -11.45
CA ARG A 130 29.90 23.77 -10.15
C ARG A 130 30.71 22.48 -10.01
N VAL A 131 30.12 21.34 -10.39
CA VAL A 131 30.77 20.02 -10.39
C VAL A 131 31.87 19.96 -11.45
N LEU A 132 31.58 20.44 -12.67
CA LEU A 132 32.51 20.44 -13.80
C LEU A 132 33.74 21.30 -13.54
N ARG A 133 33.56 22.48 -12.92
CA ARG A 133 34.67 23.35 -12.52
C ARG A 133 35.57 22.68 -11.50
N ARG A 134 34.99 21.94 -10.55
CA ARG A 134 35.75 21.20 -9.54
C ARG A 134 36.62 20.11 -10.17
N ILE A 135 36.12 19.43 -11.19
CA ILE A 135 36.88 18.42 -11.95
C ILE A 135 38.06 19.05 -12.71
N SER A 136 37.90 20.27 -13.23
CA SER A 136 38.92 20.95 -14.05
C SER A 136 39.88 21.86 -13.26
N GLU A 137 39.78 21.91 -11.93
CA GLU A 137 40.69 22.72 -11.11
C GLU A 137 42.14 22.20 -11.25
N PRO A 138 43.15 23.08 -11.38
CA PRO A 138 44.54 22.65 -11.43
C PRO A 138 44.98 22.03 -10.10
N LEU A 139 45.80 20.98 -10.18
CA LEU A 139 46.49 20.40 -9.02
C LEU A 139 47.83 21.11 -8.78
N PRO A 140 48.40 21.05 -7.57
CA PRO A 140 49.73 21.60 -7.29
C PRO A 140 50.80 21.02 -8.22
N GLU A 141 51.63 21.89 -8.80
CA GLU A 141 52.66 21.48 -9.77
C GLU A 141 53.82 20.69 -9.12
N ARG A 142 54.08 20.95 -7.83
CA ARG A 142 55.19 20.34 -7.07
C ARG A 142 54.84 20.15 -5.60
N GLY A 143 55.54 19.23 -4.95
CA GLY A 143 55.54 19.03 -3.50
C GLY A 143 54.37 18.19 -2.98
N ALA A 144 54.40 17.97 -1.66
CA ALA A 144 53.39 17.20 -0.92
C ALA A 144 52.48 18.09 -0.05
N ASP A 145 52.51 19.41 -0.25
CA ASP A 145 51.74 20.36 0.54
C ASP A 145 50.23 20.13 0.40
N GLY A 146 49.54 19.96 1.52
CA GLY A 146 48.10 19.66 1.56
C GLY A 146 47.74 18.17 1.48
N ILE A 147 48.73 17.27 1.39
CA ILE A 147 48.53 15.82 1.48
C ILE A 147 48.73 15.37 2.94
N PRO A 148 47.83 14.53 3.51
CA PRO A 148 48.06 13.91 4.81
C PRO A 148 49.42 13.22 4.87
N ARG A 149 50.13 13.38 5.99
CA ARG A 149 51.51 12.90 6.15
C ARG A 149 51.66 11.41 5.80
N ASP A 150 50.75 10.59 6.31
CA ASP A 150 50.78 9.14 6.09
C ASP A 150 50.59 8.79 4.59
N LEU A 151 49.74 9.54 3.88
CA LEU A 151 49.53 9.35 2.44
C LEU A 151 50.76 9.81 1.63
N ALA A 152 51.41 10.91 2.02
CA ALA A 152 52.66 11.35 1.39
C ALA A 152 53.81 10.36 1.61
N GLU A 153 53.93 9.80 2.82
CA GLU A 153 54.92 8.76 3.16
C GLU A 153 54.66 7.47 2.36
N CYS A 154 53.41 7.00 2.27
CA CYS A 154 53.05 5.84 1.46
C CYS A 154 53.34 6.04 -0.03
N CYS A 155 53.08 7.23 -0.57
CA CYS A 155 53.32 7.56 -1.97
C CYS A 155 54.78 7.95 -2.28
N GLY A 156 55.68 7.93 -1.28
CA GLY A 156 57.07 8.33 -1.44
C GLY A 156 57.22 9.77 -1.94
N MET A 157 56.34 10.67 -1.49
CA MET A 157 56.30 12.06 -1.93
C MET A 157 57.11 12.97 -1.01
N ASP A 158 57.87 13.88 -1.62
CA ASP A 158 58.64 14.92 -0.96
C ASP A 158 58.40 16.29 -1.61
N ALA A 159 59.07 17.32 -1.11
CA ALA A 159 58.96 18.70 -1.61
C ALA A 159 59.41 18.87 -3.08
N SER A 160 60.15 17.92 -3.64
CA SER A 160 60.64 17.93 -5.03
C SER A 160 59.78 17.12 -6.00
N SER A 161 58.81 16.36 -5.48
CA SER A 161 57.94 15.48 -6.25
C SER A 161 57.04 16.27 -7.20
N THR A 162 56.92 15.80 -8.43
CA THR A 162 56.09 16.39 -9.49
C THR A 162 55.31 15.28 -10.19
N ALA A 163 54.35 15.65 -11.03
CA ALA A 163 53.62 14.70 -11.87
C ALA A 163 54.52 13.87 -12.81
N ASP A 164 55.70 14.38 -13.17
CA ASP A 164 56.67 13.69 -14.02
C ASP A 164 57.66 12.82 -13.22
N SER A 165 57.99 13.22 -11.98
CA SER A 165 58.97 12.49 -11.16
C SER A 165 58.34 11.44 -10.24
N ASN A 166 57.05 11.57 -9.89
CA ASN A 166 56.34 10.63 -9.02
C ASN A 166 54.97 10.26 -9.61
N ALA A 167 54.79 8.96 -9.89
CA ALA A 167 53.57 8.41 -10.50
C ALA A 167 52.30 8.59 -9.63
N TYR A 168 52.43 8.80 -8.33
CA TYR A 168 51.32 8.96 -7.38
C TYR A 168 50.94 10.44 -7.15
N HIS A 169 51.75 11.39 -7.63
CA HIS A 169 51.63 12.83 -7.33
C HIS A 169 50.21 13.38 -7.52
N ASN A 170 49.64 13.21 -8.71
CA ASN A 170 48.31 13.76 -9.03
C ASN A 170 47.17 13.05 -8.26
N ILE A 171 47.33 11.76 -7.96
CA ILE A 171 46.30 10.98 -7.27
C ILE A 171 46.31 11.28 -5.78
N ALA A 172 47.48 11.40 -5.15
CA ALA A 172 47.60 11.73 -3.74
C ALA A 172 47.02 13.13 -3.43
N HIS A 173 47.30 14.12 -4.28
CA HIS A 173 46.67 15.45 -4.19
C HIS A 173 45.15 15.40 -4.42
N GLY A 174 44.67 14.56 -5.34
CA GLY A 174 43.24 14.35 -5.58
C GLY A 174 42.53 13.71 -4.38
N LEU A 175 43.14 12.69 -3.78
CA LEU A 175 42.60 11.94 -2.63
C LEU A 175 42.60 12.79 -1.35
N ALA A 176 43.66 13.55 -1.10
CA ALA A 176 43.74 14.46 0.05
C ALA A 176 42.58 15.48 0.08
N GLN A 177 42.16 15.96 -1.09
CA GLN A 177 41.02 16.86 -1.22
C GLN A 177 39.67 16.16 -1.10
N LEU A 178 39.61 14.86 -1.37
CA LEU A 178 38.42 14.04 -1.15
C LEU A 178 38.27 13.70 0.34
N ASP A 179 39.38 13.46 1.05
CA ASP A 179 39.42 13.16 2.49
C ASP A 179 38.98 14.35 3.36
N GLY A 180 39.26 15.58 2.93
CA GLY A 180 38.78 16.80 3.59
C GLY A 180 37.28 17.13 3.41
N TYR A 181 36.48 16.21 2.89
CA TYR A 181 35.05 16.39 2.64
C TYR A 181 34.19 15.92 3.83
N ASP A 182 33.39 16.82 4.40
CA ASP A 182 32.61 16.62 5.63
C ASP A 182 31.16 16.11 5.41
N GLY A 183 30.81 15.72 4.18
CA GLY A 183 29.51 15.09 3.89
C GLY A 183 28.34 16.04 3.60
N HIS A 184 28.49 17.36 3.78
CA HIS A 184 27.37 18.31 3.70
C HIS A 184 27.02 18.81 2.28
N ASP A 185 27.87 18.62 1.27
CA ASP A 185 27.68 19.12 -0.11
C ASP A 185 27.95 18.02 -1.15
N GLY A 186 26.90 17.24 -1.46
CA GLY A 186 27.01 16.09 -2.36
C GLY A 186 27.56 16.42 -3.75
N GLN A 187 27.42 17.67 -4.22
CA GLN A 187 28.02 18.11 -5.49
C GLN A 187 29.55 18.27 -5.39
N LYS A 188 30.06 18.75 -4.25
CA LYS A 188 31.50 18.80 -3.98
C LYS A 188 32.11 17.42 -3.81
N GLY A 189 31.44 16.52 -3.09
CA GLY A 189 31.89 15.13 -2.92
C GLY A 189 31.98 14.40 -4.27
N TYR A 190 30.90 14.46 -5.06
CA TYR A 190 30.86 13.84 -6.39
C TYR A 190 31.87 14.46 -7.37
N GLY A 191 32.02 15.78 -7.38
CA GLY A 191 33.02 16.46 -8.22
C GLY A 191 34.46 16.10 -7.84
N SER A 192 34.74 15.94 -6.55
CA SER A 192 36.08 15.58 -6.05
C SER A 192 36.41 14.11 -6.35
N ALA A 193 35.44 13.19 -6.25
CA ALA A 193 35.61 11.79 -6.65
C ALA A 193 35.85 11.65 -8.17
N LEU A 194 35.11 12.40 -9.00
CA LEU A 194 35.32 12.42 -10.45
C LEU A 194 36.68 13.03 -10.81
N ARG A 195 37.15 14.03 -10.05
CA ARG A 195 38.49 14.61 -10.23
C ARG A 195 39.58 13.56 -10.06
N VAL A 196 39.54 12.75 -8.99
CA VAL A 196 40.47 11.64 -8.77
C VAL A 196 40.49 10.70 -9.99
N SER A 197 39.31 10.28 -10.46
CA SER A 197 39.20 9.40 -11.63
C SER A 197 39.79 10.00 -12.92
N GLY A 198 39.75 11.33 -13.07
CA GLY A 198 40.32 12.04 -14.21
C GLY A 198 41.84 12.02 -14.27
N HIS A 199 42.51 11.75 -13.13
CA HIS A 199 43.96 11.68 -13.02
C HIS A 199 44.51 10.25 -12.95
N MET A 200 43.66 9.22 -13.00
CA MET A 200 44.05 7.80 -12.98
C MET A 200 44.52 7.30 -14.36
N SER A 201 45.42 8.04 -15.01
CA SER A 201 45.94 7.73 -16.36
C SER A 201 47.46 7.85 -16.41
N GLY A 202 48.09 7.34 -17.48
CA GLY A 202 49.54 7.45 -17.66
C GLY A 202 50.34 6.59 -16.67
N ALA A 203 51.30 7.18 -15.96
CA ALA A 203 52.20 6.46 -15.07
C ALA A 203 51.47 5.75 -13.91
N PHE A 204 50.41 6.36 -13.37
CA PHE A 204 49.60 5.73 -12.31
C PHE A 204 48.78 4.55 -12.83
N GLU A 205 48.21 4.64 -14.05
CA GLU A 205 47.52 3.52 -14.68
C GLU A 205 48.46 2.33 -14.90
N ALA A 206 49.71 2.59 -15.29
CA ALA A 206 50.73 1.55 -15.41
C ALA A 206 50.96 0.83 -14.08
N ARG A 207 51.06 1.57 -12.97
CA ARG A 207 51.17 1.00 -11.61
C ARG A 207 49.96 0.16 -11.20
N LEU A 208 48.74 0.60 -11.52
CA LEU A 208 47.53 -0.20 -11.28
C LEU A 208 47.52 -1.50 -12.09
N ARG A 209 47.96 -1.47 -13.35
CA ARG A 209 48.06 -2.68 -14.20
C ARG A 209 49.14 -3.64 -13.72
N GLU A 210 50.22 -3.12 -13.15
CA GLU A 210 51.29 -3.88 -12.49
C GLU A 210 50.86 -4.43 -11.11
N LYS A 211 49.65 -4.12 -10.63
CA LYS A 211 49.15 -4.45 -9.29
C LYS A 211 50.08 -3.96 -8.18
N ASP A 212 50.67 -2.79 -8.40
CA ASP A 212 51.54 -2.15 -7.43
C ASP A 212 50.79 -1.93 -6.10
N VAL A 213 51.42 -2.36 -5.01
CA VAL A 213 50.76 -2.41 -3.68
C VAL A 213 50.41 -1.01 -3.17
N VAL A 214 51.22 0.00 -3.47
CA VAL A 214 50.95 1.40 -3.12
C VAL A 214 49.79 1.95 -3.95
N ALA A 215 49.71 1.62 -5.24
CA ALA A 215 48.60 2.00 -6.11
C ALA A 215 47.26 1.36 -5.69
N LEU A 216 47.31 0.18 -5.05
CA LEU A 216 46.15 -0.52 -4.49
C LEU A 216 45.81 -0.11 -3.04
N GLY A 217 46.62 0.74 -2.41
CA GLY A 217 46.38 1.26 -1.06
C GLY A 217 46.69 0.29 0.08
N SER A 218 47.64 -0.65 -0.08
CA SER A 218 47.96 -1.68 0.91
C SER A 218 49.45 -2.06 0.92
N ASN A 219 49.87 -2.81 1.95
CA ASN A 219 51.21 -3.41 2.04
C ASN A 219 51.29 -4.79 1.33
N THR A 220 50.16 -5.45 1.05
CA THR A 220 50.03 -6.70 0.26
C THR A 220 48.69 -6.73 -0.49
N VAL A 221 48.63 -7.43 -1.64
CA VAL A 221 47.41 -7.52 -2.47
C VAL A 221 46.27 -8.24 -1.73
N GLU A 222 46.59 -9.27 -0.94
CA GLU A 222 45.62 -10.01 -0.13
C GLU A 222 45.04 -9.16 1.00
N ALA A 223 45.85 -8.37 1.71
CA ALA A 223 45.37 -7.53 2.82
C ALA A 223 44.42 -6.40 2.37
N ALA A 224 44.57 -5.90 1.13
CA ALA A 224 43.72 -4.85 0.57
C ALA A 224 42.27 -5.33 0.38
N VAL A 225 42.13 -6.58 -0.09
CA VAL A 225 40.82 -7.16 -0.39
C VAL A 225 40.15 -7.69 0.88
N THR A 226 40.90 -8.31 1.79
CA THR A 226 40.39 -8.75 3.09
C THR A 226 39.87 -7.59 3.95
N ALA A 227 40.54 -6.43 3.96
CA ALA A 227 40.11 -5.27 4.74
C ALA A 227 38.77 -4.66 4.28
N TYR A 228 38.39 -4.83 3.01
CA TYR A 228 37.11 -4.36 2.46
C TYR A 228 35.95 -5.33 2.75
N TYR A 229 36.20 -6.65 2.72
CA TYR A 229 35.17 -7.66 2.97
C TYR A 229 34.94 -7.97 4.46
N ASP A 230 35.95 -7.80 5.32
CA ASP A 230 35.83 -8.10 6.75
C ASP A 230 35.10 -7.01 7.55
N ASN A 231 35.04 -5.76 7.06
CA ASN A 231 34.32 -4.69 7.74
C ASN A 231 33.91 -3.54 6.78
N PRO A 232 32.84 -3.70 5.98
CA PRO A 232 32.41 -2.69 5.01
C PRO A 232 31.97 -1.35 5.65
N ASP A 233 31.72 -1.33 6.96
CA ASP A 233 31.27 -0.16 7.72
C ASP A 233 32.40 0.55 8.50
N LYS A 234 33.67 0.15 8.33
CA LYS A 234 34.81 0.62 9.15
C LYS A 234 35.03 2.14 9.14
N TYR A 235 34.57 2.84 8.10
CA TYR A 235 34.67 4.30 7.97
C TYR A 235 33.31 5.02 8.01
N SER A 236 32.24 4.31 8.38
CA SER A 236 30.95 4.95 8.69
C SER A 236 31.07 5.64 10.05
N SER A 237 30.88 6.97 10.07
CA SER A 237 30.96 7.78 11.29
C SER A 237 30.00 7.25 12.38
N PRO A 238 30.42 7.23 13.66
CA PRO A 238 29.66 6.60 14.72
C PRO A 238 28.38 7.37 15.06
N ALA A 239 27.28 6.62 15.17
CA ALA A 239 26.04 7.07 15.76
C ALA A 239 26.28 7.55 17.21
N VAL A 240 25.79 8.75 17.52
CA VAL A 240 25.78 9.31 18.87
C VAL A 240 24.89 8.45 19.76
N THR A 241 25.50 7.72 20.68
CA THR A 241 24.81 6.96 21.73
C THR A 241 24.20 7.93 22.74
N SER A 242 22.89 7.89 22.92
CA SER A 242 22.23 8.54 24.06
C SER A 242 22.22 7.60 25.28
N ASP A 243 22.66 8.16 26.40
CA ASP A 243 22.87 7.50 27.69
C ASP A 243 21.62 6.83 28.25
N LYS A 244 21.71 5.52 28.50
CA LYS A 244 20.84 4.80 29.44
C LYS A 244 21.31 5.05 30.86
N LYS A 245 20.66 5.96 31.59
CA LYS A 245 20.76 6.02 33.06
C LYS A 245 19.69 5.15 33.72
N SER A 246 20.18 4.11 34.39
CA SER A 246 19.50 3.29 35.40
C SER A 246 18.76 4.16 36.43
N SER A 247 17.48 3.87 36.66
CA SER A 247 16.80 4.26 37.89
C SER A 247 16.17 3.02 38.55
N LYS A 248 16.46 2.93 39.86
CA LYS A 248 16.14 1.85 40.79
C LYS A 248 14.64 1.66 40.94
N ALA A 249 14.25 0.40 41.08
CA ALA A 249 12.97 -0.01 41.63
C ALA A 249 12.75 0.63 43.01
N LEU A 250 11.66 1.38 43.13
CA LEU A 250 11.07 1.79 44.40
C LEU A 250 9.89 0.84 44.66
N GLN A 251 10.01 0.12 45.76
CA GLN A 251 8.94 -0.65 46.39
C GLN A 251 7.85 0.33 46.81
N ASP A 252 6.60 0.06 46.45
CA ASP A 252 5.45 0.76 47.00
C ASP A 252 4.56 -0.20 47.80
N VAL A 253 4.13 0.35 48.93
CA VAL A 253 3.55 -0.31 50.09
C VAL A 253 2.03 -0.36 49.90
N GLY A 254 1.46 -1.56 49.89
CA GLY A 254 0.02 -1.72 49.76
C GLY A 254 -0.74 -1.25 51.02
N PRO A 255 -1.90 -0.60 50.88
CA PRO A 255 -2.94 -0.59 51.88
C PRO A 255 -3.96 -1.70 51.62
N LYS A 256 -4.45 -2.26 52.73
CA LYS A 256 -5.28 -3.45 52.87
C LYS A 256 -6.77 -3.16 52.62
N GLY A 257 -7.47 -4.12 52.00
CA GLY A 257 -8.74 -4.66 52.50
C GLY A 257 -10.07 -4.23 51.85
N GLY A 258 -10.76 -5.23 51.27
CA GLY A 258 -12.24 -5.32 51.05
C GLY A 258 -12.76 -4.66 49.76
N ASP A 259 -13.41 -5.31 48.79
CA ASP A 259 -13.98 -6.65 48.64
C ASP A 259 -13.78 -7.08 47.17
N VAL A 260 -13.14 -8.24 46.94
CA VAL A 260 -12.96 -8.82 45.60
C VAL A 260 -13.72 -10.14 45.53
N LEU A 261 -14.71 -10.19 44.64
CA LEU A 261 -15.43 -11.40 44.26
C LEU A 261 -14.48 -12.43 43.60
N PRO A 262 -14.69 -13.74 43.78
CA PRO A 262 -13.63 -14.73 43.62
C PRO A 262 -13.24 -14.95 42.16
N THR A 263 -11.96 -14.77 41.85
CA THR A 263 -11.34 -15.30 40.63
C THR A 263 -11.22 -16.82 40.75
N TYR A 264 -12.13 -17.57 40.14
CA TYR A 264 -12.00 -19.02 40.09
C TYR A 264 -11.06 -19.47 38.97
N GLN A 265 -10.06 -20.23 39.42
CA GLN A 265 -9.10 -20.99 38.65
C GLN A 265 -9.78 -21.83 37.57
N LEU A 266 -9.26 -21.73 36.35
CA LEU A 266 -9.54 -22.63 35.24
C LEU A 266 -9.35 -24.08 35.70
N ALA A 267 -10.45 -24.83 35.77
CA ALA A 267 -10.41 -26.27 35.85
C ALA A 267 -9.63 -26.81 34.65
N GLN A 268 -8.52 -27.48 34.95
CA GLN A 268 -7.73 -28.25 33.99
C GLN A 268 -8.60 -29.34 33.35
N ARG A 269 -9.16 -29.05 32.17
CA ARG A 269 -9.49 -30.06 31.16
C ARG A 269 -9.09 -29.50 29.79
N SER A 270 -8.06 -30.13 29.23
CA SER A 270 -7.47 -29.92 27.89
C SER A 270 -7.03 -28.49 27.56
N GLN A 271 -5.72 -28.27 27.51
CA GLN A 271 -5.12 -27.12 26.83
C GLN A 271 -5.73 -27.00 25.42
N PRO A 272 -6.30 -25.86 25.01
CA PRO A 272 -6.72 -25.69 23.63
C PRO A 272 -5.46 -25.77 22.76
N MET A 273 -5.41 -26.74 21.85
CA MET A 273 -4.38 -26.74 20.82
C MET A 273 -4.44 -25.39 20.11
N ILE A 274 -3.37 -24.61 20.23
CA ILE A 274 -3.23 -23.34 19.53
C ILE A 274 -3.16 -23.68 18.05
N HIS A 275 -4.28 -23.46 17.34
CA HIS A 275 -4.36 -23.67 15.90
C HIS A 275 -3.55 -22.59 15.20
N ASN A 276 -2.32 -22.94 14.78
CA ASN A 276 -1.37 -22.02 14.15
C ASN A 276 -1.35 -22.23 12.63
N HIS A 277 -2.39 -21.76 11.93
CA HIS A 277 -2.35 -21.65 10.48
C HIS A 277 -1.59 -20.40 10.05
N THR A 278 -0.79 -20.50 8.99
CA THR A 278 -0.08 -19.36 8.41
C THR A 278 0.01 -19.50 6.89
N ASN A 279 0.01 -18.35 6.21
CA ASN A 279 0.27 -18.25 4.77
C ASN A 279 1.10 -16.98 4.49
N VAL A 280 1.39 -16.70 3.22
CA VAL A 280 2.21 -15.54 2.82
C VAL A 280 1.58 -14.19 3.20
N VAL A 281 0.26 -14.07 3.19
CA VAL A 281 -0.47 -12.85 3.58
C VAL A 281 -0.39 -12.65 5.09
N ILE A 282 -0.64 -13.70 5.88
CA ILE A 282 -0.55 -13.66 7.35
C ILE A 282 0.89 -13.29 7.78
N GLN A 283 1.91 -13.87 7.15
CA GLN A 283 3.31 -13.56 7.44
C GLN A 283 3.65 -12.10 7.12
N ALA A 284 3.27 -11.62 5.94
CA ALA A 284 3.48 -10.24 5.56
C ALA A 284 2.72 -9.26 6.47
N ALA A 285 1.52 -9.64 6.90
CA ALA A 285 0.74 -8.86 7.84
C ALA A 285 1.41 -8.76 9.21
N HIS A 286 1.92 -9.87 9.77
CA HIS A 286 2.65 -9.83 11.03
C HIS A 286 3.89 -8.93 10.98
N VAL A 287 4.61 -8.91 9.87
CA VAL A 287 5.76 -8.01 9.69
C VAL A 287 5.29 -6.56 9.61
N ARG A 288 4.26 -6.26 8.81
CA ARG A 288 3.74 -4.90 8.64
C ARG A 288 3.13 -4.34 9.93
N ALA A 289 2.45 -5.16 10.72
CA ALA A 289 1.81 -4.74 11.97
C ALA A 289 2.80 -4.27 13.05
N GLN A 290 4.08 -4.65 12.97
CA GLN A 290 5.08 -4.30 13.98
C GLN A 290 5.34 -2.79 14.07
N ASP A 291 5.23 -2.07 12.96
CA ASP A 291 5.59 -0.66 12.86
C ASP A 291 4.53 0.22 12.17
N GLU A 292 3.39 -0.35 11.76
CA GLU A 292 2.29 0.41 11.14
C GLU A 292 1.75 1.50 12.07
N GLN A 293 1.51 1.17 13.34
CA GLN A 293 0.99 2.13 14.32
C GLN A 293 1.99 3.27 14.58
N ASP A 294 3.29 2.94 14.62
CA ASP A 294 4.35 3.94 14.80
C ASP A 294 4.37 4.91 13.62
N MET A 295 4.21 4.40 12.40
CA MET A 295 4.13 5.24 11.20
C MET A 295 2.92 6.15 11.17
N GLN A 296 1.75 5.64 11.55
CA GLN A 296 0.53 6.46 11.67
C GLN A 296 0.72 7.57 12.73
N THR A 297 1.31 7.23 13.87
CA THR A 297 1.60 8.18 14.95
C THR A 297 2.60 9.24 14.51
N MET A 298 3.65 8.86 13.78
CA MET A 298 4.62 9.80 13.20
C MET A 298 3.96 10.74 12.20
N LEU A 299 3.13 10.22 11.27
CA LEU A 299 2.42 11.05 10.30
C LEU A 299 1.51 12.07 11.00
N GLN A 300 0.69 11.61 11.96
CA GLN A 300 -0.20 12.49 12.74
C GLN A 300 0.59 13.56 13.50
N THR A 301 1.73 13.19 14.10
CA THR A 301 2.62 14.13 14.80
C THR A 301 3.14 15.20 13.85
N VAL A 302 3.60 14.81 12.66
CA VAL A 302 4.10 15.76 11.66
C VAL A 302 2.96 16.65 11.16
N GLN A 303 1.82 16.08 10.80
CA GLN A 303 0.63 16.81 10.36
C GLN A 303 0.20 17.86 11.38
N PHE A 304 0.13 17.48 12.66
CA PHE A 304 -0.20 18.39 13.75
C PHE A 304 0.81 19.55 13.88
N GLN A 305 2.11 19.25 13.90
CA GLN A 305 3.17 20.25 14.05
C GLN A 305 3.17 21.27 12.89
N PHE A 306 2.85 20.82 11.67
CA PHE A 306 2.80 21.69 10.49
C PHE A 306 1.40 22.26 10.20
N LYS A 307 0.42 22.02 11.07
CA LYS A 307 -0.98 22.48 10.91
C LYS A 307 -1.60 22.00 9.60
N LEU A 308 -1.29 20.77 9.22
CA LEU A 308 -1.86 20.07 8.08
C LEU A 308 -3.07 19.29 8.57
N TYR A 309 -4.27 19.84 8.37
CA TYR A 309 -5.51 19.32 8.96
C TYR A 309 -6.19 18.22 8.15
N ASN A 310 -5.73 17.95 6.93
CA ASN A 310 -6.34 16.95 6.05
C ASN A 310 -5.53 15.65 6.15
N PRO A 311 -6.14 14.52 6.56
CA PRO A 311 -5.43 13.28 6.87
C PRO A 311 -4.86 12.56 5.63
N ASP A 312 -5.40 12.86 4.45
CA ASP A 312 -4.96 12.35 3.16
C ASP A 312 -3.71 13.07 2.60
N LEU A 313 -3.33 14.21 3.19
CA LEU A 313 -2.16 14.95 2.79
C LEU A 313 -0.92 14.52 3.58
N GLU A 314 0.11 14.12 2.85
CA GLU A 314 1.44 13.94 3.41
C GLU A 314 2.22 15.25 3.41
N PRO A 315 3.05 15.51 4.44
CA PRO A 315 3.91 16.68 4.48
C PRO A 315 5.02 16.60 3.42
N GLU A 316 5.14 17.65 2.61
CA GLU A 316 6.23 17.80 1.64
C GLU A 316 7.29 18.76 2.18
N HIS A 317 8.58 18.49 1.92
CA HIS A 317 9.67 19.42 2.18
C HIS A 317 10.76 19.22 1.13
N GLU A 318 10.86 20.16 0.20
CA GLU A 318 11.77 20.08 -0.95
C GLU A 318 13.17 20.61 -0.59
N PHE A 319 13.89 19.91 0.31
CA PHE A 319 15.29 20.23 0.61
C PHE A 319 16.17 19.01 0.37
N GLU A 320 17.04 19.09 -0.65
CA GLU A 320 17.89 17.98 -1.09
C GLU A 320 19.15 17.74 -0.21
N GLY A 321 19.36 18.53 0.86
CA GLY A 321 20.48 18.38 1.79
C GLY A 321 20.14 17.60 3.05
N TYR A 322 21.14 17.30 3.90
CA TYR A 322 20.90 16.71 5.22
C TYR A 322 20.06 17.66 6.09
N CYS A 323 18.87 17.21 6.46
CA CYS A 323 17.94 17.95 7.30
C CYS A 323 17.26 16.99 8.28
N ASP A 324 17.24 17.37 9.55
CA ASP A 324 16.68 16.56 10.63
C ASP A 324 15.30 17.04 11.09
N CYS A 325 14.54 17.69 10.20
CA CYS A 325 13.18 18.07 10.51
C CYS A 325 12.27 16.83 10.58
N LEU A 326 11.14 16.96 11.29
CA LEU A 326 10.16 15.88 11.46
C LEU A 326 9.66 15.32 10.12
N VAL A 327 9.56 16.14 9.07
CA VAL A 327 9.17 15.69 7.72
C VAL A 327 10.19 14.71 7.15
N HIS A 328 11.48 15.03 7.21
CA HIS A 328 12.52 14.14 6.70
C HIS A 328 12.73 12.92 7.60
N GLN A 329 12.52 13.03 8.92
CA GLN A 329 12.53 11.86 9.80
C GLN A 329 11.41 10.87 9.42
N TYR A 330 10.20 11.38 9.17
CA TYR A 330 9.08 10.58 8.67
C TYR A 330 9.39 9.97 7.30
N GLN A 331 9.88 10.75 6.34
CA GLN A 331 10.24 10.25 5.00
C GLN A 331 11.34 9.18 5.05
N ARG A 332 12.40 9.37 5.84
CA ARG A 332 13.44 8.36 6.04
C ARG A 332 12.88 7.07 6.62
N ARG A 333 12.06 7.16 7.66
CA ARG A 333 11.40 5.99 8.26
C ARG A 333 10.51 5.27 7.25
N LYS A 334 9.80 6.03 6.39
CA LYS A 334 9.00 5.47 5.29
C LYS A 334 9.87 4.73 4.27
N TRP A 335 11.04 5.27 3.91
CA TRP A 335 12.01 4.62 3.02
C TRP A 335 12.58 3.33 3.62
N ASP A 336 12.87 3.32 4.92
CA ASP A 336 13.34 2.12 5.63
C ASP A 336 12.31 0.98 5.58
N ARG A 337 11.01 1.31 5.49
CA ARG A 337 9.91 0.34 5.35
C ARG A 337 9.73 -0.23 3.95
N ARG A 338 10.59 0.10 2.97
CA ARG A 338 10.49 -0.46 1.60
C ARG A 338 10.48 -1.99 1.56
N GLY A 339 11.25 -2.63 2.45
CA GLY A 339 11.25 -4.10 2.57
C GLY A 339 9.88 -4.64 2.99
N VAL A 340 9.25 -4.00 3.98
CA VAL A 340 7.90 -4.32 4.46
C VAL A 340 6.87 -4.13 3.35
N GLN A 341 6.93 -3.00 2.65
CA GLN A 341 6.04 -2.70 1.52
C GLN A 341 6.17 -3.74 0.40
N THR A 342 7.40 -4.10 0.05
CA THR A 342 7.69 -5.08 -1.01
C THR A 342 7.15 -6.46 -0.63
N MET A 343 7.32 -6.86 0.64
CA MET A 343 6.80 -8.12 1.17
C MET A 343 5.26 -8.14 1.15
N TRP A 344 4.62 -7.09 1.66
CA TRP A 344 3.16 -6.94 1.64
C TRP A 344 2.62 -6.98 0.22
N SER A 345 3.18 -6.17 -0.68
CA SER A 345 2.75 -6.10 -2.09
C SER A 345 2.82 -7.46 -2.76
N LYS A 346 3.93 -8.20 -2.60
CA LYS A 346 4.08 -9.56 -3.16
C LYS A 346 3.04 -10.54 -2.61
N ALA A 347 2.63 -10.39 -1.35
CA ALA A 347 1.66 -11.27 -0.73
C ALA A 347 0.22 -11.01 -1.22
N VAL A 348 -0.12 -9.75 -1.49
CA VAL A 348 -1.49 -9.34 -1.88
C VAL A 348 -1.69 -9.13 -3.39
N MET A 349 -0.62 -9.10 -4.17
CA MET A 349 -0.67 -8.94 -5.62
C MET A 349 -1.31 -10.14 -6.34
N TYR A 350 -2.17 -9.83 -7.30
CA TYR A 350 -2.69 -10.78 -8.27
C TYR A 350 -1.65 -11.08 -9.36
N PRO A 351 -1.74 -12.26 -10.02
CA PRO A 351 -0.92 -12.57 -11.17
C PRO A 351 -0.97 -11.49 -12.26
N GLY A 352 0.17 -11.18 -12.87
CA GLY A 352 0.28 -10.16 -13.92
C GLY A 352 0.38 -8.70 -13.44
N GLU A 353 0.09 -8.42 -12.17
CA GLU A 353 0.25 -7.07 -11.60
C GLU A 353 1.72 -6.70 -11.40
N LYS A 354 1.99 -5.39 -11.37
CA LYS A 354 3.33 -4.83 -11.11
C LYS A 354 3.30 -3.94 -9.88
N ALA A 355 4.19 -4.20 -8.93
CA ALA A 355 4.44 -3.30 -7.81
C ALA A 355 5.13 -2.01 -8.30
N TYR A 356 4.85 -0.91 -7.61
CA TYR A 356 5.54 0.37 -7.77
C TYR A 356 5.65 1.01 -6.39
N ASP A 357 6.64 1.90 -6.20
CA ASP A 357 6.86 2.65 -4.98
C ASP A 357 7.30 4.09 -5.31
N ASN A 358 7.21 4.99 -4.33
CA ASN A 358 7.67 6.38 -4.47
C ASN A 358 9.04 6.65 -3.81
N CYS A 359 9.70 5.61 -3.28
CA CYS A 359 10.89 5.74 -2.43
C CYS A 359 12.15 6.22 -3.19
N TYR A 360 12.16 6.14 -4.52
CA TYR A 360 13.28 6.58 -5.37
C TYR A 360 12.92 7.80 -6.22
N THR A 361 12.70 8.94 -5.56
CA THR A 361 12.37 10.19 -6.24
C THR A 361 13.21 11.37 -5.78
N THR A 362 14.52 11.30 -6.02
CA THR A 362 15.25 12.54 -6.37
C THR A 362 14.63 13.10 -7.65
N GLN A 363 14.45 14.42 -7.73
CA GLN A 363 13.61 15.18 -8.69
C GLN A 363 13.92 14.98 -10.20
N VAL A 364 14.81 14.06 -10.58
CA VAL A 364 15.39 13.96 -11.94
C VAL A 364 15.05 12.66 -12.68
N ASN A 365 14.26 11.74 -12.09
CA ASN A 365 13.94 10.48 -12.78
C ASN A 365 12.82 10.69 -13.84
N ILE A 366 13.20 10.66 -15.12
CA ILE A 366 12.29 10.79 -16.29
C ILE A 366 11.47 9.49 -16.51
N PHE A 367 11.84 8.39 -15.85
CA PHE A 367 11.20 7.09 -15.96
C PHE A 367 10.78 6.58 -14.58
N SER A 368 9.59 6.98 -14.15
CA SER A 368 8.91 6.41 -12.98
C SER A 368 7.89 5.37 -13.44
N SER A 369 7.91 4.17 -12.86
CA SER A 369 6.85 3.17 -13.06
C SER A 369 5.58 3.49 -12.25
N ASN A 370 5.66 4.44 -11.32
CA ASN A 370 4.52 4.88 -10.51
C ASN A 370 3.51 5.68 -11.37
N PRO A 371 2.27 5.18 -11.55
CA PRO A 371 1.27 5.81 -12.41
C PRO A 371 0.76 7.16 -11.88
N TYR A 372 0.96 7.48 -10.59
CA TYR A 372 0.45 8.72 -9.99
C TYR A 372 1.34 9.93 -10.31
N ARG A 373 2.65 9.72 -10.51
CA ARG A 373 3.65 10.80 -10.60
C ARG A 373 3.37 11.86 -11.67
N TYR A 374 2.84 11.48 -12.83
CA TYR A 374 2.59 12.40 -13.95
C TYR A 374 1.10 12.67 -14.20
N ASN A 375 0.24 11.86 -13.57
CA ASN A 375 -1.21 11.90 -13.78
C ASN A 375 -1.93 12.63 -12.65
N VAL A 376 -1.29 12.82 -11.49
CA VAL A 376 -1.86 13.53 -10.34
C VAL A 376 -1.10 14.82 -10.08
N THR A 377 -1.84 15.92 -9.97
CA THR A 377 -1.30 17.25 -9.66
C THR A 377 -0.93 17.35 -8.17
N SER A 378 0.21 17.96 -7.81
CA SER A 378 0.57 18.16 -6.38
C SER A 378 -0.39 19.15 -5.70
N PRO A 379 -0.82 18.88 -4.45
CA PRO A 379 -1.67 19.79 -3.68
C PRO A 379 -0.91 21.03 -3.16
N TYR A 380 0.42 21.01 -3.21
CA TYR A 380 1.31 22.07 -2.71
C TYR A 380 1.81 22.99 -3.82
N ILE A 381 2.21 22.42 -4.97
CA ILE A 381 2.89 23.14 -6.05
C ILE A 381 2.21 22.86 -7.39
N GLY A 382 1.91 23.91 -8.16
CA GLY A 382 1.34 23.78 -9.50
C GLY A 382 2.37 23.28 -10.53
N ARG A 383 1.90 22.68 -11.64
CA ARG A 383 2.77 22.10 -12.69
C ARG A 383 3.80 23.07 -13.30
N ASP A 384 3.63 24.38 -13.14
CA ASP A 384 4.48 25.43 -13.71
C ASP A 384 5.52 26.02 -12.74
N TYR A 385 5.59 25.56 -11.49
CA TYR A 385 6.52 26.13 -10.50
C TYR A 385 7.74 25.24 -10.29
N MET A 386 8.90 25.69 -10.79
CA MET A 386 10.20 25.12 -10.43
C MET A 386 10.83 25.95 -9.31
N PHE A 387 11.18 25.29 -8.20
CA PHE A 387 12.03 25.76 -7.09
C PHE A 387 11.49 26.95 -6.26
N ALA A 388 11.04 26.65 -5.05
CA ALA A 388 11.13 27.58 -3.93
C ALA A 388 12.09 26.98 -2.89
N GLY A 389 13.32 27.49 -2.85
CA GLY A 389 14.32 27.18 -1.81
C GLY A 389 13.94 27.76 -0.45
N SER A 390 12.82 27.30 0.10
CA SER A 390 12.24 27.74 1.36
C SER A 390 12.57 26.72 2.44
N TRP A 391 13.15 27.18 3.55
CA TRP A 391 13.32 26.40 4.80
C TRP A 391 11.99 26.02 5.46
N THR A 392 10.87 26.55 4.96
CA THR A 392 9.53 26.22 5.44
C THR A 392 8.82 25.26 4.48
N PRO A 393 8.22 24.17 4.99
CA PRO A 393 7.36 23.29 4.18
C PRO A 393 6.28 24.07 3.43
N PRO A 394 6.01 23.78 2.15
CA PRO A 394 4.94 24.41 1.42
C PRO A 394 3.59 24.13 2.10
N ARG A 395 2.67 25.09 1.98
CA ARG A 395 1.28 24.91 2.44
C ARG A 395 0.39 24.48 1.26
N PRO A 396 -0.55 23.55 1.47
CA PRO A 396 -1.46 23.16 0.41
C PRO A 396 -2.34 24.33 -0.01
N ARG A 397 -2.66 24.41 -1.30
CA ARG A 397 -3.54 25.45 -1.84
C ARG A 397 -4.89 24.83 -2.22
N ALA A 398 -5.99 25.48 -1.85
CA ALA A 398 -7.34 24.92 -2.03
C ALA A 398 -7.62 24.45 -3.47
N TYR A 399 -7.37 25.28 -4.48
CA TYR A 399 -7.62 24.91 -5.88
C TYR A 399 -6.72 23.75 -6.37
N LEU A 400 -5.47 23.69 -5.89
CA LEU A 400 -4.54 22.59 -6.21
C LEU A 400 -4.98 21.30 -5.53
N TYR A 401 -5.39 21.38 -4.27
CA TYR A 401 -5.94 20.26 -3.52
C TYR A 401 -7.21 19.71 -4.18
N THR A 402 -8.14 20.57 -4.59
CA THR A 402 -9.33 20.14 -5.32
C THR A 402 -8.97 19.40 -6.61
N GLN A 403 -7.96 19.88 -7.36
CA GLN A 403 -7.49 19.20 -8.57
C GLN A 403 -6.79 17.88 -8.26
N TYR A 404 -5.93 17.86 -7.23
CA TYR A 404 -5.26 16.66 -6.71
C TYR A 404 -6.27 15.54 -6.38
N VAL A 405 -7.33 15.87 -5.64
CA VAL A 405 -8.37 14.92 -5.27
C VAL A 405 -9.10 14.40 -6.53
N ARG A 406 -9.46 15.29 -7.46
CA ARG A 406 -10.12 14.89 -8.73
C ARG A 406 -9.25 13.98 -9.60
N ASP A 407 -7.98 14.35 -9.79
CA ASP A 407 -7.02 13.56 -10.57
C ASP A 407 -6.85 12.17 -9.95
N THR A 408 -6.73 12.12 -8.61
CA THR A 408 -6.60 10.88 -7.85
C THR A 408 -7.82 9.99 -7.98
N ILE A 409 -9.04 10.53 -7.84
CA ILE A 409 -10.30 9.78 -8.00
C ILE A 409 -10.39 9.18 -9.42
N ALA A 410 -10.15 9.99 -10.45
CA ALA A 410 -10.24 9.56 -11.83
C ALA A 410 -9.21 8.46 -12.16
N LEU A 411 -7.97 8.62 -11.69
CA LEU A 411 -6.92 7.64 -11.88
C LEU A 411 -7.20 6.34 -11.11
N ASN A 412 -7.66 6.43 -9.86
CA ASN A 412 -8.04 5.27 -9.06
C ASN A 412 -9.12 4.45 -9.76
N ALA A 413 -10.17 5.10 -10.26
CA ALA A 413 -11.25 4.44 -10.99
C ALA A 413 -10.73 3.71 -12.24
N HIS A 414 -9.88 4.37 -13.04
CA HIS A 414 -9.26 3.77 -14.22
C HIS A 414 -8.40 2.55 -13.87
N LEU A 415 -7.52 2.69 -12.86
CA LEU A 415 -6.61 1.62 -12.45
C LEU A 415 -7.36 0.43 -11.83
N ASN A 416 -8.41 0.68 -11.05
CA ASN A 416 -9.25 -0.37 -10.48
C ASN A 416 -10.01 -1.14 -11.58
N ALA A 417 -10.64 -0.44 -12.53
CA ALA A 417 -11.32 -1.08 -13.65
C ALA A 417 -10.36 -1.93 -14.51
N LYS A 418 -9.15 -1.40 -14.77
CA LYS A 418 -8.10 -2.14 -15.47
C LYS A 418 -7.64 -3.37 -14.69
N ALA A 419 -7.37 -3.23 -13.39
CA ALA A 419 -6.92 -4.34 -12.55
C ALA A 419 -7.95 -5.47 -12.51
N GLN A 420 -9.24 -5.14 -12.35
CA GLN A 420 -10.32 -6.12 -12.39
C GLN A 420 -10.40 -6.84 -13.75
N ALA A 421 -10.36 -6.10 -14.86
CA ALA A 421 -10.40 -6.70 -16.19
C ALA A 421 -9.16 -7.59 -16.48
N ASP A 422 -7.98 -7.15 -16.04
CA ASP A 422 -6.72 -7.89 -16.24
C ASP A 422 -6.70 -9.21 -15.42
N ILE A 423 -7.29 -9.25 -14.22
CA ILE A 423 -7.41 -10.50 -13.44
C ILE A 423 -8.50 -11.41 -13.98
N ASP A 424 -9.66 -10.86 -14.37
CA ASP A 424 -10.75 -11.65 -14.96
C ASP A 424 -10.29 -12.34 -16.25
N ALA A 425 -9.42 -11.70 -17.04
CA ALA A 425 -8.83 -12.28 -18.25
C ALA A 425 -7.79 -13.40 -17.97
N GLN A 426 -7.28 -13.50 -16.73
CA GLN A 426 -6.31 -14.51 -16.31
C GLN A 426 -6.97 -15.72 -15.62
N GLU A 427 -8.26 -15.63 -15.28
CA GLU A 427 -8.98 -16.75 -14.68
C GLU A 427 -9.01 -17.96 -15.64
N PRO A 428 -8.94 -19.20 -15.11
CA PRO A 428 -9.00 -20.39 -15.94
C PRO A 428 -10.28 -20.44 -16.79
N PRO A 429 -10.20 -20.69 -18.11
CA PRO A 429 -11.38 -20.74 -19.00
C PRO A 429 -12.24 -22.00 -18.79
N VAL A 430 -11.79 -22.92 -17.94
CA VAL A 430 -12.40 -24.22 -17.64
C VAL A 430 -12.45 -24.39 -16.13
N SER A 431 -13.48 -25.08 -15.63
CA SER A 431 -13.63 -25.30 -14.19
C SER A 431 -12.44 -26.10 -13.63
N ILE A 432 -11.81 -25.55 -12.59
CA ILE A 432 -10.71 -26.22 -11.88
C ILE A 432 -11.18 -27.46 -11.11
N TRP A 433 -12.49 -27.70 -11.03
CA TRP A 433 -13.06 -28.87 -10.36
C TRP A 433 -13.24 -30.06 -11.31
N GLN A 434 -13.12 -29.84 -12.63
CA GLN A 434 -13.23 -30.86 -13.70
C GLN A 434 -11.86 -31.22 -14.34
N VAL A 435 -10.78 -31.07 -13.59
CA VAL A 435 -9.39 -31.28 -14.07
C VAL A 435 -9.16 -32.69 -14.64
N ASP A 436 -9.84 -33.69 -14.08
CA ASP A 436 -9.72 -35.08 -14.50
C ASP A 436 -10.30 -35.31 -15.91
N GLU A 437 -11.30 -34.54 -16.32
CA GLU A 437 -11.88 -34.61 -17.66
C GLU A 437 -10.92 -34.02 -18.71
N LEU A 438 -10.23 -32.94 -18.36
CA LEU A 438 -9.18 -32.34 -19.20
C LEU A 438 -7.99 -33.28 -19.38
N ALA A 439 -7.58 -33.97 -18.30
CA ALA A 439 -6.51 -34.96 -18.35
C ALA A 439 -6.89 -36.16 -19.23
N LYS A 440 -8.14 -36.63 -19.13
CA LYS A 440 -8.70 -37.67 -20.01
C LYS A 440 -8.76 -37.22 -21.46
N ALA A 441 -9.22 -36.00 -21.75
CA ALA A 441 -9.26 -35.45 -23.11
C ALA A 441 -7.87 -35.33 -23.74
N ALA A 442 -6.88 -34.83 -22.99
CA ALA A 442 -5.48 -34.76 -23.43
C ALA A 442 -4.89 -36.15 -23.73
N SER A 443 -5.24 -37.14 -22.90
CA SER A 443 -4.82 -38.53 -23.08
C SER A 443 -5.46 -39.17 -24.31
N ASN A 444 -6.75 -38.93 -24.56
CA ASN A 444 -7.47 -39.45 -25.73
C ASN A 444 -6.91 -38.90 -27.05
N LEU A 445 -6.65 -37.58 -27.12
CA LEU A 445 -6.00 -36.94 -28.28
C LEU A 445 -4.56 -37.46 -28.53
N SER A 446 -3.90 -37.95 -27.47
CA SER A 446 -2.59 -38.59 -27.57
C SER A 446 -2.67 -40.06 -28.00
N LEU A 447 -3.75 -40.76 -27.65
CA LEU A 447 -3.98 -42.18 -27.94
C LEU A 447 -4.53 -42.43 -29.35
N GLU A 448 -5.41 -41.56 -29.87
CA GLU A 448 -5.96 -41.66 -31.23
C GLU A 448 -4.86 -41.66 -32.31
N ASN A 449 -3.70 -41.07 -32.02
CA ASN A 449 -2.55 -41.02 -32.92
C ASN A 449 -1.69 -42.30 -32.90
N ASN A 450 -1.75 -43.10 -31.82
CA ASN A 450 -1.03 -44.39 -31.75
C ASN A 450 -1.79 -45.53 -32.47
N GLY A 451 -3.08 -45.35 -32.77
CA GLY A 451 -3.90 -46.33 -33.51
C GLY A 451 -3.67 -46.34 -35.02
N ALA A 452 -2.99 -45.33 -35.60
CA ALA A 452 -2.82 -45.15 -37.04
C ALA A 452 -1.53 -45.78 -37.62
N ARG A 453 -1.01 -46.86 -37.04
CA ARG A 453 0.11 -47.64 -37.62
C ARG A 453 -0.34 -49.04 -38.01
N VAL A 454 -1.21 -49.12 -39.02
CA VAL A 454 -1.48 -50.36 -39.75
C VAL A 454 -0.29 -50.65 -40.67
N LYS A 455 0.32 -51.83 -40.53
CA LYS A 455 1.38 -52.34 -41.40
C LYS A 455 0.86 -52.47 -42.84
N PRO A 456 1.62 -52.08 -43.89
CA PRO A 456 1.21 -52.38 -45.25
C PRO A 456 1.51 -53.86 -45.57
N PRO A 457 0.63 -54.57 -46.29
CA PRO A 457 1.03 -55.80 -46.96
C PRO A 457 1.66 -55.49 -48.33
N ASP A 458 2.51 -56.42 -48.72
CA ASP A 458 3.29 -56.47 -49.94
C ASP A 458 2.44 -56.58 -51.23
N ASN A 459 2.92 -55.84 -52.24
CA ASN A 459 3.02 -56.20 -53.65
C ASN A 459 1.77 -56.38 -54.55
N THR A 460 1.94 -55.83 -55.76
CA THR A 460 1.56 -56.34 -57.10
C THR A 460 0.41 -55.66 -57.88
N GLN A 461 0.81 -55.12 -59.04
CA GLN A 461 0.13 -54.97 -60.35
C GLN A 461 -1.06 -54.00 -60.56
N CYS A 462 -0.74 -52.97 -61.37
CA CYS A 462 -1.30 -52.64 -62.69
C CYS A 462 -2.78 -52.96 -62.98
N SER A 463 -3.59 -51.93 -63.28
CA SER A 463 -4.13 -51.65 -64.63
C SER A 463 -5.30 -50.66 -64.63
N SER A 464 -5.16 -49.65 -65.50
CA SER A 464 -6.16 -49.04 -66.41
C SER A 464 -7.60 -48.68 -66.00
N GLU A 465 -7.98 -47.50 -66.51
CA GLU A 465 -9.31 -47.08 -67.02
C GLU A 465 -10.32 -46.51 -66.01
N LYS A 466 -10.62 -45.19 -66.13
CA LYS A 466 -11.77 -44.60 -66.87
C LYS A 466 -13.09 -45.06 -66.22
N THR A 467 -14.03 -44.19 -65.84
CA THR A 467 -14.60 -43.09 -66.62
C THR A 467 -15.64 -42.35 -65.75
N THR A 468 -15.86 -41.06 -66.08
CA THR A 468 -17.15 -40.34 -66.14
C THR A 468 -17.95 -40.15 -64.84
N ASN A 469 -18.09 -38.91 -64.36
CA ASN A 469 -19.12 -37.92 -64.75
C ASN A 469 -20.12 -37.83 -63.59
N ALA A 470 -20.78 -36.73 -63.30
CA ALA A 470 -20.67 -35.33 -63.66
C ALA A 470 -21.72 -34.60 -62.79
N GLU A 471 -21.66 -33.27 -62.81
CA GLU A 471 -22.78 -32.36 -62.52
C GLU A 471 -23.14 -32.18 -61.03
N LYS A 472 -23.38 -30.98 -60.51
CA LYS A 472 -23.60 -29.63 -61.08
C LYS A 472 -23.32 -28.64 -59.92
N THR A 473 -22.50 -27.59 -60.03
CA THR A 473 -22.83 -26.25 -60.57
C THR A 473 -24.19 -25.72 -60.10
N VAL A 474 -24.34 -24.55 -59.47
CA VAL A 474 -23.92 -23.22 -59.91
C VAL A 474 -24.11 -22.19 -58.76
N ASN A 475 -23.09 -21.33 -58.62
CA ASN A 475 -23.06 -19.86 -58.41
C ASN A 475 -23.90 -19.22 -57.29
N THR A 476 -23.47 -18.11 -56.68
CA THR A 476 -23.10 -16.80 -57.26
C THR A 476 -22.56 -15.95 -56.07
N GLU A 477 -21.67 -14.96 -56.13
CA GLU A 477 -21.21 -14.05 -57.19
C GLU A 477 -19.98 -13.23 -56.72
N LYS A 478 -19.10 -12.90 -57.68
CA LYS A 478 -18.11 -11.80 -57.92
C LYS A 478 -17.84 -10.71 -56.84
N ALA A 479 -16.71 -9.97 -56.81
CA ALA A 479 -15.85 -9.43 -57.88
C ALA A 479 -14.49 -8.92 -57.31
N THR A 480 -13.34 -9.15 -57.96
CA THR A 480 -12.46 -8.19 -58.72
C THR A 480 -11.84 -7.05 -57.88
N ASP A 481 -10.60 -6.58 -58.01
CA ASP A 481 -9.47 -6.69 -58.97
C ASP A 481 -8.23 -6.04 -58.30
N GLY A 482 -7.02 -6.21 -58.86
CA GLY A 482 -5.92 -5.26 -58.58
C GLY A 482 -4.46 -5.72 -58.69
N GLU A 483 -4.12 -6.38 -59.80
CA GLU A 483 -2.85 -6.41 -60.55
C GLU A 483 -1.57 -5.61 -60.17
N LYS A 484 -0.42 -6.19 -60.64
CA LYS A 484 0.89 -5.62 -61.09
C LYS A 484 1.98 -5.36 -60.04
N ASN A 485 3.28 -5.56 -60.27
CA ASN A 485 4.12 -6.02 -61.40
C ASN A 485 5.55 -6.33 -60.81
N VAL A 486 6.23 -7.43 -61.16
CA VAL A 486 7.28 -7.63 -62.20
C VAL A 486 8.71 -7.12 -61.87
N GLY A 487 9.68 -8.02 -62.09
CA GLY A 487 11.07 -7.74 -62.54
C GLY A 487 12.18 -8.27 -61.62
N SER A 488 12.72 -9.50 -61.81
CA SER A 488 13.82 -9.89 -62.74
C SER A 488 15.16 -9.21 -62.40
N SER A 489 16.27 -9.90 -62.09
CA SER A 489 17.06 -10.76 -62.99
C SER A 489 18.39 -11.16 -62.30
N GLY A 490 19.07 -12.21 -62.80
CA GLY A 490 20.55 -12.26 -62.77
C GLY A 490 21.20 -13.51 -62.16
N SER A 491 21.50 -14.50 -63.01
CA SER A 491 22.30 -15.72 -62.75
C SER A 491 23.80 -15.46 -62.95
N GLN A 492 24.68 -16.14 -62.18
CA GLN A 492 25.91 -16.82 -62.67
C GLN A 492 26.66 -17.57 -61.54
N THR A 493 27.20 -18.75 -61.88
CA THR A 493 27.94 -19.73 -61.03
C THR A 493 29.43 -19.87 -61.49
N PRO A 494 30.28 -20.82 -60.98
CA PRO A 494 31.40 -20.66 -60.02
C PRO A 494 32.80 -21.02 -60.64
N PRO A 495 33.93 -21.18 -59.87
CA PRO A 495 34.27 -22.49 -59.26
C PRO A 495 35.17 -22.52 -57.97
N MET A 496 35.07 -23.69 -57.28
CA MET A 496 35.96 -24.52 -56.39
C MET A 496 37.30 -23.96 -55.79
N VAL A 497 37.85 -24.37 -54.63
CA VAL A 497 38.08 -25.71 -54.00
C VAL A 497 38.39 -25.63 -52.47
N GLY A 498 37.74 -26.47 -51.66
CA GLY A 498 38.30 -27.29 -50.53
C GLY A 498 38.41 -26.66 -49.13
N SER A 499 38.13 -27.30 -47.97
CA SER A 499 37.83 -28.69 -47.61
C SER A 499 37.16 -28.77 -46.22
N SER A 500 36.20 -29.69 -46.09
CA SER A 500 35.75 -30.46 -44.90
C SER A 500 35.60 -29.86 -43.49
N SER A 501 34.37 -29.82 -42.97
CA SER A 501 33.97 -30.69 -41.84
C SER A 501 32.44 -30.82 -41.74
N ALA A 502 31.94 -31.95 -42.26
CA ALA A 502 30.54 -32.34 -42.22
C ALA A 502 30.19 -32.95 -40.86
N GLY A 503 30.00 -32.10 -39.84
CA GLY A 503 29.55 -32.54 -38.50
C GLY A 503 28.21 -31.93 -38.04
N ASN A 504 27.77 -30.82 -38.64
CA ASN A 504 26.75 -29.97 -37.99
C ASN A 504 25.41 -29.83 -38.74
N ARG A 505 25.22 -30.46 -39.91
CA ARG A 505 23.97 -30.34 -40.68
C ARG A 505 22.88 -31.34 -40.28
N GLN A 506 23.21 -32.50 -39.73
CA GLN A 506 22.21 -33.52 -39.38
C GLN A 506 21.44 -33.22 -38.07
N SER A 507 21.99 -32.38 -37.19
CA SER A 507 21.31 -31.90 -35.97
C SER A 507 20.20 -30.89 -36.26
N TRP A 508 20.39 -30.05 -37.27
CA TRP A 508 19.40 -29.04 -37.70
C TRP A 508 18.24 -29.66 -38.49
N PHE A 509 18.52 -30.64 -39.37
CA PHE A 509 17.46 -31.35 -40.11
C PHE A 509 16.63 -32.30 -39.24
N LYS A 510 17.19 -32.89 -38.17
CA LYS A 510 16.39 -33.64 -37.17
C LYS A 510 15.45 -32.75 -36.34
N LYS A 511 15.73 -31.45 -36.21
CA LYS A 511 14.82 -30.49 -35.55
C LYS A 511 13.64 -30.06 -36.45
N ILE A 512 13.72 -30.28 -37.77
CA ILE A 512 12.67 -29.86 -38.72
C ILE A 512 11.61 -30.96 -38.96
N VAL A 513 11.91 -32.23 -38.63
CA VAL A 513 10.97 -33.37 -38.82
C VAL A 513 10.00 -33.57 -37.64
N ALA A 514 10.16 -32.84 -36.53
CA ALA A 514 9.21 -32.87 -35.40
C ALA A 514 8.23 -31.69 -35.42
N ARG A 515 7.59 -31.41 -36.57
CA ARG A 515 6.38 -30.58 -36.57
C ARG A 515 5.27 -31.38 -35.91
N LYS A 516 5.09 -31.17 -34.61
CA LYS A 516 3.96 -31.72 -33.86
C LYS A 516 2.66 -31.44 -34.59
N THR A 517 1.82 -32.45 -34.73
CA THR A 517 0.50 -32.30 -35.34
C THR A 517 -0.31 -31.27 -34.53
N PRO A 518 -1.30 -30.58 -35.14
CA PRO A 518 -2.20 -29.70 -34.41
C PRO A 518 -2.83 -30.40 -33.19
N GLU A 519 -3.18 -31.69 -33.28
CA GLU A 519 -3.71 -32.44 -32.13
C GLU A 519 -2.65 -32.64 -31.03
N GLN A 520 -1.38 -32.91 -31.38
CA GLN A 520 -0.28 -33.02 -30.39
C GLN A 520 0.04 -31.68 -29.70
N LYS A 521 -0.17 -30.55 -30.38
CA LYS A 521 -0.04 -29.22 -29.76
C LYS A 521 -1.22 -28.97 -28.82
N GLU A 522 -2.42 -29.36 -29.21
CA GLU A 522 -3.62 -29.21 -28.39
C GLU A 522 -3.60 -30.14 -27.17
N ALA A 523 -3.18 -31.40 -27.32
CA ALA A 523 -2.99 -32.32 -26.20
C ALA A 523 -2.00 -31.77 -25.17
N ARG A 524 -0.86 -31.20 -25.59
CA ARG A 524 0.10 -30.54 -24.69
C ARG A 524 -0.45 -29.26 -24.06
N ARG A 525 -1.31 -28.52 -24.76
CA ARG A 525 -1.99 -27.34 -24.21
C ARG A 525 -2.94 -27.77 -23.10
N LEU A 526 -3.78 -28.77 -23.35
CA LEU A 526 -4.72 -29.35 -22.38
C LEU A 526 -3.99 -29.96 -21.18
N GLU A 527 -2.87 -30.65 -21.40
CA GLU A 527 -2.04 -31.20 -20.32
C GLU A 527 -1.47 -30.09 -19.42
N LYS A 528 -0.91 -29.02 -20.00
CA LYS A 528 -0.44 -27.86 -19.23
C LYS A 528 -1.56 -27.16 -18.48
N LEU A 529 -2.72 -27.01 -19.12
CA LEU A 529 -3.90 -26.39 -18.52
C LEU A 529 -4.40 -27.23 -17.34
N SER A 530 -4.49 -28.55 -17.51
CA SER A 530 -4.86 -29.51 -16.46
C SER A 530 -3.89 -29.44 -15.28
N ALA A 531 -2.58 -29.44 -15.52
CA ALA A 531 -1.58 -29.31 -14.47
C ALA A 531 -1.67 -27.98 -13.70
N SER A 532 -1.87 -26.86 -14.41
CA SER A 532 -2.04 -25.54 -13.79
C SER A 532 -3.32 -25.47 -12.96
N CYS A 533 -4.44 -25.96 -13.49
CA CYS A 533 -5.72 -26.00 -12.79
C CYS A 533 -5.66 -26.92 -11.57
N GLY A 534 -5.00 -28.07 -11.68
CA GLY A 534 -4.76 -28.99 -10.57
C GLY A 534 -3.93 -28.37 -9.45
N THR A 535 -2.89 -27.59 -9.79
CA THR A 535 -2.07 -26.87 -8.80
C THR A 535 -2.91 -25.83 -8.05
N LEU A 536 -3.72 -25.04 -8.77
CA LEU A 536 -4.60 -24.04 -8.18
C LEU A 536 -5.67 -24.68 -7.27
N ARG A 537 -6.32 -25.75 -7.73
CA ARG A 537 -7.28 -26.54 -6.93
C ARG A 537 -6.66 -27.04 -5.64
N ASN A 538 -5.46 -27.61 -5.70
CA ASN A 538 -4.77 -28.13 -4.52
C ASN A 538 -4.38 -27.01 -3.54
N ALA A 539 -3.94 -25.84 -4.05
CA ALA A 539 -3.63 -24.69 -3.22
C ALA A 539 -4.87 -24.17 -2.47
N ILE A 540 -6.03 -24.15 -3.13
CA ILE A 540 -7.32 -23.79 -2.49
C ILE A 540 -7.66 -24.80 -1.39
N LEU A 541 -7.67 -26.10 -1.71
CA LEU A 541 -8.02 -27.14 -0.73
C LEU A 541 -7.07 -27.14 0.48
N GLN A 542 -5.78 -26.91 0.25
CA GLN A 542 -4.78 -26.80 1.32
C GLN A 542 -5.04 -25.59 2.22
N GLU A 543 -5.35 -24.43 1.64
CA GLU A 543 -5.65 -23.22 2.40
C GLU A 543 -6.98 -23.35 3.17
N GLU A 544 -8.03 -23.92 2.56
CA GLU A 544 -9.32 -24.21 3.22
C GLU A 544 -9.12 -25.16 4.42
N HIS A 545 -8.33 -26.22 4.24
CA HIS A 545 -8.05 -27.18 5.30
C HIS A 545 -7.17 -26.59 6.42
N GLY A 546 -6.21 -25.74 6.05
CA GLY A 546 -5.36 -25.03 7.02
C GLY A 546 -6.15 -24.04 7.85
N ARG A 547 -7.01 -23.22 7.22
CA ARG A 547 -7.84 -22.24 7.93
C ARG A 547 -8.95 -22.88 8.74
N TRP A 548 -9.64 -23.87 8.16
CA TRP A 548 -10.82 -24.50 8.75
C TRP A 548 -10.61 -26.01 8.87
N PRO A 549 -9.80 -26.47 9.86
CA PRO A 549 -9.38 -27.87 9.95
C PRO A 549 -10.53 -28.81 10.32
N THR A 550 -11.40 -28.39 11.25
CA THR A 550 -12.47 -29.23 11.79
C THR A 550 -13.84 -28.90 11.19
N GLN A 551 -14.79 -29.82 11.34
CA GLN A 551 -16.18 -29.61 10.92
C GLN A 551 -16.88 -28.50 11.73
N GLU A 552 -16.42 -28.22 12.93
CA GLU A 552 -16.92 -27.11 13.75
C GLU A 552 -16.53 -25.76 13.14
N TRP A 553 -15.25 -25.58 12.77
CA TRP A 553 -14.78 -24.37 12.09
C TRP A 553 -15.53 -24.13 10.78
N ARG A 554 -15.69 -25.16 9.96
CA ARG A 554 -16.42 -25.05 8.69
C ARG A 554 -17.89 -24.66 8.88
N ARG A 555 -18.56 -25.17 9.91
CA ARG A 555 -19.94 -24.80 10.25
C ARG A 555 -20.03 -23.35 10.68
N LEU A 556 -19.17 -22.91 11.61
CA LEU A 556 -19.11 -21.52 12.06
C LEU A 556 -18.88 -20.55 10.90
N VAL A 557 -17.96 -20.89 10.00
CA VAL A 557 -17.67 -20.07 8.81
C VAL A 557 -18.84 -20.05 7.83
N ALA A 558 -19.51 -21.18 7.60
CA ALA A 558 -20.70 -21.24 6.75
C ALA A 558 -21.87 -20.42 7.34
N GLU A 559 -22.06 -20.49 8.66
CA GLU A 559 -23.03 -19.67 9.38
C GLU A 559 -22.70 -18.18 9.23
N TYR A 560 -21.44 -17.78 9.43
CA TYR A 560 -20.99 -16.40 9.19
C TYR A 560 -21.31 -15.93 7.75
N GLN A 561 -20.94 -16.73 6.75
CA GLN A 561 -21.20 -16.39 5.34
C GLN A 561 -22.69 -16.24 5.04
N ALA A 562 -23.54 -17.05 5.70
CA ALA A 562 -24.99 -16.95 5.57
C ALA A 562 -25.54 -15.68 6.22
N HIS A 563 -25.14 -15.35 7.45
CA HIS A 563 -25.61 -14.15 8.16
C HIS A 563 -25.21 -12.87 7.44
N VAL A 564 -23.97 -12.80 6.94
CA VAL A 564 -23.49 -11.64 6.17
C VAL A 564 -24.09 -11.60 4.76
N GLY A 565 -24.71 -12.69 4.28
CA GLY A 565 -25.33 -12.80 2.96
C GLY A 565 -24.33 -12.98 1.82
N MET A 566 -23.17 -13.58 2.07
CA MET A 566 -22.08 -13.74 1.09
C MET A 566 -21.97 -15.16 0.51
N THR A 567 -22.76 -16.11 0.99
CA THR A 567 -22.73 -17.53 0.58
C THR A 567 -22.72 -17.70 -0.94
N ARG A 568 -23.66 -17.09 -1.66
CA ARG A 568 -23.73 -17.21 -3.13
C ARG A 568 -22.53 -16.61 -3.83
N LYS A 569 -22.05 -15.44 -3.41
CA LYS A 569 -20.89 -14.79 -4.05
C LYS A 569 -19.62 -15.61 -3.84
N ILE A 570 -19.40 -16.10 -2.61
CA ILE A 570 -18.23 -16.91 -2.28
C ILE A 570 -18.25 -18.23 -3.08
N ALA A 571 -19.41 -18.86 -3.21
CA ALA A 571 -19.58 -20.05 -4.05
C ALA A 571 -19.30 -19.75 -5.54
N GLU A 572 -19.77 -18.62 -6.06
CA GLU A 572 -19.48 -18.18 -7.44
C GLU A 572 -17.97 -17.98 -7.65
N LEU A 573 -17.29 -17.28 -6.73
CA LEU A 573 -15.84 -17.06 -6.80
C LEU A 573 -15.10 -18.40 -6.81
N ARG A 574 -15.50 -19.33 -5.93
CA ARG A 574 -14.90 -20.66 -5.83
C ARG A 574 -15.04 -21.47 -7.12
N GLU A 575 -16.14 -21.31 -7.85
CA GLU A 575 -16.39 -22.04 -9.10
C GLU A 575 -15.79 -21.37 -10.34
N ARG A 576 -15.94 -20.04 -10.47
CA ARG A 576 -15.67 -19.29 -11.70
C ARG A 576 -14.45 -18.39 -11.65
N TYR A 577 -14.05 -17.94 -10.46
CA TYR A 577 -12.95 -17.00 -10.26
C TYR A 577 -11.95 -17.53 -9.21
N PRO A 578 -11.38 -18.74 -9.42
CA PRO A 578 -10.60 -19.43 -8.40
C PRO A 578 -9.30 -18.71 -8.01
N ILE A 579 -8.71 -17.86 -8.88
CA ILE A 579 -7.54 -17.05 -8.51
C ILE A 579 -7.96 -15.98 -7.50
N GLN A 580 -9.06 -15.27 -7.79
CA GLN A 580 -9.67 -14.31 -6.86
C GLN A 580 -10.10 -14.97 -5.55
N TYR A 581 -10.72 -16.14 -5.61
CA TYR A 581 -11.11 -16.92 -4.43
C TYR A 581 -9.91 -17.23 -3.53
N LEU A 582 -8.83 -17.79 -4.08
CA LEU A 582 -7.65 -18.16 -3.29
C LEU A 582 -7.02 -16.95 -2.59
N GLN A 583 -6.97 -15.81 -3.27
CA GLN A 583 -6.37 -14.60 -2.71
C GLN A 583 -7.17 -14.04 -1.54
N LEU A 584 -8.50 -13.98 -1.68
CA LEU A 584 -9.42 -13.54 -0.61
C LEU A 584 -9.47 -14.54 0.55
N LEU A 585 -9.40 -15.85 0.25
CA LEU A 585 -9.30 -16.91 1.25
C LEU A 585 -8.04 -16.71 2.10
N ARG A 586 -6.88 -16.51 1.49
CA ARG A 586 -5.62 -16.26 2.20
C ARG A 586 -5.68 -15.05 3.11
N ALA A 587 -6.40 -14.02 2.69
CA ALA A 587 -6.62 -12.79 3.45
C ALA A 587 -7.67 -12.90 4.56
N GLY A 588 -8.44 -13.99 4.65
CA GLY A 588 -9.45 -14.19 5.70
C GLY A 588 -10.77 -13.44 5.45
N TYR A 589 -11.11 -13.15 4.19
CA TYR A 589 -12.35 -12.45 3.84
C TYR A 589 -13.62 -13.28 4.10
N PHE A 590 -13.48 -14.59 4.28
CA PHE A 590 -14.60 -15.53 4.33
C PHE A 590 -14.98 -15.98 5.75
N GLU A 591 -14.32 -15.44 6.78
CA GLU A 591 -14.49 -15.86 8.19
C GLU A 591 -14.64 -14.63 9.12
N PRO A 592 -15.18 -14.79 10.34
CA PRO A 592 -15.34 -13.69 11.29
C PRO A 592 -14.03 -13.00 11.67
N ILE A 593 -14.13 -11.77 12.19
CA ILE A 593 -12.97 -11.04 12.71
C ILE A 593 -12.49 -11.73 14.00
N PRO A 594 -11.19 -12.08 14.13
CA PRO A 594 -10.65 -12.62 15.37
C PRO A 594 -10.82 -11.64 16.54
N VAL A 595 -11.29 -12.14 17.69
CA VAL A 595 -11.54 -11.29 18.89
C VAL A 595 -10.26 -10.60 19.36
N ALA A 596 -9.12 -11.27 19.23
CA ALA A 596 -7.82 -10.73 19.64
C ALA A 596 -7.44 -9.44 18.88
N TRP A 597 -8.01 -9.18 17.70
CA TRP A 597 -7.70 -7.98 16.92
C TRP A 597 -8.32 -6.70 17.51
N ALA A 598 -9.40 -6.83 18.28
CA ALA A 598 -10.08 -5.69 18.90
C ALA A 598 -9.17 -4.93 19.87
N ASP A 599 -8.29 -5.64 20.60
CA ASP A 599 -7.36 -5.04 21.56
C ASP A 599 -6.01 -4.65 20.93
N GLN A 600 -5.71 -5.15 19.73
CA GLN A 600 -4.46 -4.84 19.03
C GLN A 600 -4.46 -3.43 18.46
N ALA A 601 -3.36 -2.69 18.70
CA ALA A 601 -3.17 -1.36 18.13
C ALA A 601 -3.04 -1.43 16.60
N SER A 602 -2.32 -2.43 16.09
CA SER A 602 -2.21 -2.72 14.66
C SER A 602 -2.63 -4.15 14.37
N ASN A 603 -3.47 -4.33 13.35
CA ASN A 603 -3.93 -5.61 12.85
C ASN A 603 -4.13 -5.52 11.32
N PRO A 604 -4.35 -6.64 10.61
CA PRO A 604 -4.45 -6.64 9.16
C PRO A 604 -5.63 -5.87 8.54
N LEU A 605 -6.63 -5.44 9.33
CA LEU A 605 -7.72 -4.57 8.91
C LEU A 605 -7.38 -3.08 9.10
N LYS A 606 -6.42 -2.72 9.96
CA LYS A 606 -5.98 -1.33 10.22
C LYS A 606 -4.85 -0.84 9.31
N PHE A 607 -4.53 -1.59 8.27
CA PHE A 607 -3.44 -1.25 7.37
C PHE A 607 -3.86 -0.19 6.37
N ARG A 608 -3.20 0.96 6.39
CA ARG A 608 -3.52 2.06 5.48
C ARG A 608 -3.32 1.66 4.01
N ILE A 609 -4.20 2.15 3.16
CA ILE A 609 -4.08 1.99 1.72
C ILE A 609 -3.64 3.33 1.12
N GLU A 610 -2.43 3.35 0.53
CA GLU A 610 -1.84 4.55 -0.07
C GLU A 610 -1.51 4.29 -1.55
N GLY A 611 -2.47 4.60 -2.41
CA GLY A 611 -2.39 4.36 -3.85
C GLY A 611 -1.15 4.95 -4.53
N MET A 612 -0.80 6.19 -4.17
CA MET A 612 0.36 6.91 -4.71
C MET A 612 1.69 6.29 -4.31
N GLU A 613 1.73 5.73 -3.11
CA GLU A 613 2.96 5.23 -2.50
C GLU A 613 3.17 3.75 -2.81
N GLY A 614 2.12 3.08 -3.30
CA GLY A 614 2.12 1.67 -3.62
C GLY A 614 1.80 0.77 -2.41
N TRP A 615 1.27 1.34 -1.32
CA TRP A 615 0.73 0.54 -0.21
C TRP A 615 -0.67 0.08 -0.60
N ARG A 616 -0.77 -1.19 -0.99
CA ARG A 616 -1.99 -1.74 -1.61
C ARG A 616 -2.94 -2.38 -0.59
N GLY A 617 -4.22 -2.39 -0.94
CA GLY A 617 -5.20 -3.31 -0.35
C GLY A 617 -5.14 -4.70 -1.00
N ILE A 618 -6.17 -5.50 -0.75
CA ILE A 618 -6.20 -6.95 -1.02
C ILE A 618 -6.99 -7.28 -2.28
N THR A 619 -8.09 -6.58 -2.55
CA THR A 619 -8.93 -6.78 -3.73
C THR A 619 -8.28 -6.18 -4.98
N PRO A 620 -8.67 -6.56 -6.21
CA PRO A 620 -8.17 -5.91 -7.42
C PRO A 620 -8.50 -4.41 -7.48
N THR A 621 -9.65 -4.02 -6.89
CA THR A 621 -10.19 -2.66 -6.89
C THR A 621 -9.92 -1.90 -5.59
N TRP A 622 -8.76 -2.14 -4.97
CA TRP A 622 -8.38 -1.62 -3.67
C TRP A 622 -8.17 -0.09 -3.59
N ARG A 623 -8.03 0.63 -4.71
CA ARG A 623 -7.66 2.06 -4.65
C ARG A 623 -8.85 2.93 -4.26
N GLY A 624 -8.64 3.86 -3.34
CA GLY A 624 -9.65 4.82 -2.89
C GLY A 624 -10.28 4.49 -1.53
N PHE A 625 -9.93 3.34 -0.96
CA PHE A 625 -10.22 3.02 0.44
C PHE A 625 -9.13 3.60 1.35
N GLU A 626 -9.48 3.92 2.58
CA GLU A 626 -8.59 4.45 3.62
C GLU A 626 -7.70 3.34 4.19
N ASP A 627 -8.31 2.20 4.50
CA ASP A 627 -7.64 1.02 5.00
C ASP A 627 -8.30 -0.28 4.51
N THR A 628 -7.71 -1.39 4.92
CA THR A 628 -8.16 -2.75 4.62
C THR A 628 -9.50 -3.15 5.28
N ALA A 629 -9.92 -2.48 6.37
CA ALA A 629 -11.22 -2.69 7.00
C ALA A 629 -12.32 -2.11 6.11
N GLU A 630 -12.15 -0.87 5.69
CA GLU A 630 -13.06 -0.17 4.79
C GLU A 630 -13.18 -0.90 3.44
N GLU A 631 -12.04 -1.32 2.87
CA GLU A 631 -12.00 -2.14 1.66
C GLU A 631 -12.86 -3.40 1.82
N ARG A 632 -12.69 -4.12 2.93
CA ARG A 632 -13.44 -5.35 3.20
C ARG A 632 -14.93 -5.06 3.43
N LEU A 633 -15.28 -4.01 4.17
CA LEU A 633 -16.66 -3.59 4.42
C LEU A 633 -17.39 -3.33 3.11
N TYR A 634 -16.88 -2.42 2.28
CA TYR A 634 -17.51 -2.11 1.01
C TYR A 634 -17.46 -3.27 0.02
N TRP A 635 -16.47 -4.17 0.10
CA TRP A 635 -16.49 -5.39 -0.68
C TRP A 635 -17.66 -6.29 -0.28
N VAL A 636 -17.89 -6.51 1.01
CA VAL A 636 -19.03 -7.29 1.53
C VAL A 636 -20.35 -6.62 1.14
N LEU A 637 -20.50 -5.32 1.42
CA LEU A 637 -21.71 -4.57 1.12
C LEU A 637 -22.03 -4.62 -0.38
N ASN A 638 -21.05 -4.56 -1.28
CA ASN A 638 -21.34 -4.59 -2.72
C ASN A 638 -21.72 -5.97 -3.28
N HIS A 639 -21.51 -7.05 -2.52
CA HIS A 639 -21.65 -8.41 -3.02
C HIS A 639 -22.65 -9.28 -2.25
N ARG A 640 -23.21 -8.77 -1.14
CA ARG A 640 -24.22 -9.49 -0.36
C ARG A 640 -25.52 -9.71 -1.13
N GLU A 641 -26.21 -10.77 -0.77
CA GLU A 641 -27.50 -11.16 -1.32
C GLU A 641 -28.59 -10.12 -1.06
N GLY A 642 -29.57 -10.05 -1.97
CA GLY A 642 -30.71 -9.12 -1.86
C GLY A 642 -30.46 -7.68 -2.32
N MET A 643 -29.26 -7.34 -2.77
CA MET A 643 -28.96 -5.97 -3.21
C MET A 643 -29.22 -5.68 -4.69
N THR A 644 -29.86 -4.55 -4.95
CA THR A 644 -30.09 -3.97 -6.28
C THR A 644 -29.08 -2.85 -6.55
N GLY A 645 -27.98 -3.18 -7.22
CA GLY A 645 -26.96 -2.22 -7.65
C GLY A 645 -25.82 -2.01 -6.65
N PRO A 646 -24.68 -1.43 -7.10
CA PRO A 646 -23.50 -1.27 -6.28
C PRO A 646 -23.65 -0.10 -5.29
N ARG A 647 -23.48 -0.36 -4.00
CA ARG A 647 -23.28 0.63 -2.93
C ARG A 647 -21.81 1.04 -2.91
N LEU A 648 -21.35 1.68 -3.98
CA LEU A 648 -19.99 2.21 -4.03
C LEU A 648 -19.80 3.25 -2.92
N LYS A 649 -18.66 3.20 -2.23
CA LYS A 649 -18.22 4.28 -1.36
C LYS A 649 -18.22 5.58 -2.18
N PRO A 650 -18.95 6.62 -1.78
CA PRO A 650 -18.84 7.91 -2.46
C PRO A 650 -17.42 8.44 -2.30
N ASP A 651 -16.84 8.95 -3.39
CA ASP A 651 -15.55 9.62 -3.31
C ASP A 651 -15.61 10.85 -2.38
N MET A 652 -14.46 11.32 -1.90
CA MET A 652 -14.37 12.42 -0.92
C MET A 652 -15.14 13.69 -1.36
N ILE A 653 -15.11 14.03 -2.65
CA ILE A 653 -15.82 15.21 -3.17
C ILE A 653 -17.33 14.97 -3.11
N SER A 654 -17.79 13.83 -3.62
CA SER A 654 -19.20 13.45 -3.58
C SER A 654 -19.73 13.35 -2.14
N ALA A 655 -18.96 12.74 -1.24
CA ALA A 655 -19.29 12.60 0.18
C ALA A 655 -19.46 13.97 0.86
N LEU A 656 -18.54 14.91 0.62
CA LEU A 656 -18.64 16.26 1.19
C LEU A 656 -19.80 17.06 0.58
N ASN A 657 -20.08 16.89 -0.71
CA ASN A 657 -21.21 17.57 -1.36
C ASN A 657 -22.56 17.03 -0.83
N MET A 658 -22.69 15.72 -0.63
CA MET A 658 -23.87 15.13 0.03
C MET A 658 -24.00 15.60 1.49
N ALA A 659 -22.89 15.77 2.21
CA ALA A 659 -22.91 16.32 3.57
C ALA A 659 -23.44 17.76 3.59
N ARG A 660 -22.99 18.61 2.66
CA ARG A 660 -23.52 19.98 2.49
C ARG A 660 -24.99 20.01 2.12
N GLN A 661 -25.44 19.10 1.26
CA GLN A 661 -26.85 18.97 0.92
C GLN A 661 -27.69 18.54 2.13
N ARG A 662 -27.23 17.54 2.90
CA ARG A 662 -27.86 17.12 4.16
C ARG A 662 -28.00 18.30 5.13
N MET A 663 -26.93 19.07 5.33
CA MET A 663 -26.93 20.28 6.16
C MET A 663 -27.96 21.31 5.69
N ALA A 664 -28.06 21.53 4.38
CA ALA A 664 -29.01 22.49 3.82
C ALA A 664 -30.48 22.10 4.07
N CYS A 665 -30.76 20.82 4.30
CA CYS A 665 -32.09 20.31 4.67
C CYS A 665 -32.41 20.48 6.16
N ALA A 666 -31.50 21.02 6.99
CA ALA A 666 -31.76 21.22 8.41
C ALA A 666 -32.87 22.26 8.64
N VAL A 667 -33.81 21.94 9.53
CA VAL A 667 -34.98 22.75 9.86
C VAL A 667 -35.01 23.11 11.34
N GLU A 668 -35.79 24.14 11.69
CA GLU A 668 -36.03 24.46 13.10
C GLU A 668 -36.71 23.28 13.80
N PRO A 669 -36.24 22.86 14.97
CA PRO A 669 -36.86 21.76 15.69
C PRO A 669 -38.30 22.14 16.13
N PRO A 670 -39.23 21.17 16.18
CA PRO A 670 -40.61 21.45 16.57
C PRO A 670 -40.71 21.99 18.01
N PRO A 671 -41.49 23.06 18.27
CA PRO A 671 -41.58 23.69 19.60
C PRO A 671 -42.02 22.76 20.74
N GLN A 672 -42.75 21.69 20.43
CA GLN A 672 -43.19 20.71 21.43
C GLN A 672 -42.05 19.98 22.14
N TYR A 673 -40.83 20.00 21.58
CA TYR A 673 -39.63 19.42 22.17
C TYR A 673 -38.81 20.42 22.99
N PHE A 674 -39.20 21.68 23.05
CA PHE A 674 -38.41 22.70 23.72
C PHE A 674 -38.51 22.52 25.24
N SER A 675 -37.38 22.64 25.93
CA SER A 675 -37.32 22.55 27.37
C SER A 675 -36.32 23.56 27.94
N GLN A 676 -36.76 24.33 28.94
CA GLN A 676 -35.90 25.29 29.63
C GLN A 676 -34.83 24.61 30.49
N THR A 677 -34.99 23.32 30.78
CA THR A 677 -34.07 22.53 31.60
C THR A 677 -33.01 21.78 30.80
N ASP A 678 -33.01 21.89 29.47
CA ASP A 678 -32.00 21.25 28.65
C ASP A 678 -30.61 21.82 28.98
N THR A 679 -29.62 20.94 29.14
CA THR A 679 -28.20 21.30 29.28
C THR A 679 -27.75 22.16 28.11
N CYS A 680 -28.19 21.80 26.91
CA CYS A 680 -28.00 22.58 25.70
C CYS A 680 -28.55 24.01 25.83
N HIS A 681 -29.67 24.23 26.49
CA HIS A 681 -30.22 25.56 26.74
C HIS A 681 -29.47 26.30 27.87
N LEU A 682 -29.10 25.60 28.93
CA LEU A 682 -28.50 26.18 30.14
C LEU A 682 -27.02 26.58 29.98
N GLN A 683 -26.26 25.86 29.16
CA GLN A 683 -24.80 26.03 29.05
C GLN A 683 -24.36 26.74 27.76
N HIS A 684 -25.27 26.98 26.83
CA HIS A 684 -24.97 27.59 25.53
C HIS A 684 -24.98 29.13 25.57
N THR A 685 -24.21 29.75 24.66
CA THR A 685 -24.06 31.22 24.61
C THR A 685 -24.89 31.94 23.54
N SER A 686 -25.69 31.26 22.72
CA SER A 686 -26.53 31.90 21.68
C SER A 686 -28.04 31.71 21.92
N ALA A 687 -28.89 32.39 21.16
CA ALA A 687 -30.33 32.36 21.37
C ALA A 687 -31.00 31.25 20.54
N GLY A 688 -31.84 30.42 21.17
CA GLY A 688 -32.60 29.37 20.50
C GLY A 688 -31.79 28.11 20.17
N TYR A 689 -32.49 27.06 19.72
CA TYR A 689 -31.88 25.79 19.31
C TYR A 689 -31.31 25.87 17.89
N SER A 690 -30.25 25.11 17.62
CA SER A 690 -29.69 24.91 16.29
C SER A 690 -30.68 24.17 15.40
N LYS A 691 -30.68 24.48 14.09
CA LYS A 691 -31.43 23.70 13.09
C LYS A 691 -30.93 22.26 13.07
N GLN A 692 -31.87 21.33 12.99
CA GLN A 692 -31.58 19.90 13.01
C GLN A 692 -31.99 19.26 11.69
N VAL A 693 -31.22 18.28 11.25
CA VAL A 693 -31.64 17.37 10.17
C VAL A 693 -32.60 16.37 10.81
N MET A 694 -33.87 16.39 10.40
CA MET A 694 -34.87 15.49 10.98
C MET A 694 -34.51 14.04 10.63
N ALA A 695 -34.53 13.17 11.63
CA ALA A 695 -34.33 11.75 11.41
C ALA A 695 -35.43 11.23 10.45
N PRO A 696 -35.12 10.28 9.55
CA PRO A 696 -36.12 9.67 8.70
C PRO A 696 -37.29 9.11 9.52
N PRO A 697 -38.52 9.11 8.99
CA PRO A 697 -39.65 8.49 9.67
C PRO A 697 -39.28 7.07 10.11
N PHE A 698 -39.58 6.77 11.37
CA PHE A 698 -39.32 5.45 11.92
C PHE A 698 -40.03 4.39 11.08
N ARG A 699 -39.33 3.28 10.87
CA ARG A 699 -39.85 2.10 10.22
C ARG A 699 -39.63 0.96 11.20
N ALA A 700 -40.73 0.35 11.64
CA ALA A 700 -40.64 -0.85 12.45
C ALA A 700 -39.97 -1.94 11.63
N PHE A 701 -38.78 -2.35 12.04
CA PHE A 701 -38.05 -3.47 11.47
C PHE A 701 -37.74 -4.45 12.60
N ASP A 702 -38.08 -5.73 12.37
CA ASP A 702 -38.07 -6.82 13.35
C ASP A 702 -38.88 -6.53 14.63
N ALA A 703 -39.00 -7.55 15.50
CA ALA A 703 -39.94 -7.54 16.62
C ALA A 703 -39.67 -6.37 17.60
N PRO A 704 -40.74 -5.79 18.18
CA PRO A 704 -40.60 -4.79 19.24
C PRO A 704 -39.84 -5.36 20.44
N GLU A 705 -39.34 -4.49 21.30
CA GLU A 705 -38.67 -4.88 22.54
C GLU A 705 -39.52 -5.87 23.33
N THR A 706 -38.83 -6.87 23.87
CA THR A 706 -39.45 -7.87 24.74
C THR A 706 -38.77 -7.86 26.10
N ALA A 707 -39.49 -8.29 27.13
CA ALA A 707 -38.92 -8.41 28.48
C ALA A 707 -37.74 -9.39 28.60
N ALA A 708 -37.46 -10.19 27.56
CA ALA A 708 -36.29 -11.06 27.51
C ALA A 708 -35.03 -10.32 27.04
N ASP A 709 -35.17 -9.20 26.33
CA ASP A 709 -34.08 -8.45 25.72
C ASP A 709 -33.15 -7.86 26.79
N ASP A 710 -31.88 -7.70 26.43
CA ASP A 710 -30.84 -7.17 27.31
C ASP A 710 -30.43 -5.77 26.83
N THR A 711 -30.82 -4.73 27.58
CA THR A 711 -30.46 -3.34 27.26
C THR A 711 -29.13 -2.94 27.90
N MET A 712 -28.21 -2.40 27.09
CA MET A 712 -26.92 -1.86 27.54
C MET A 712 -26.63 -0.50 26.89
N ILE A 713 -25.79 0.30 27.56
CA ILE A 713 -25.29 1.59 27.07
C ILE A 713 -23.79 1.50 26.85
N LEU A 714 -23.32 1.90 25.67
CA LEU A 714 -21.91 2.02 25.31
C LEU A 714 -21.59 3.48 25.03
N LEU A 715 -20.72 4.07 25.86
CA LEU A 715 -20.40 5.49 25.84
C LEU A 715 -18.95 5.74 25.41
N ASP A 716 -18.77 6.56 24.38
CA ASP A 716 -17.46 7.11 24.07
C ASP A 716 -16.96 8.04 25.19
N THR A 717 -15.73 7.82 25.61
CA THR A 717 -15.01 8.59 26.63
C THR A 717 -13.64 9.03 26.14
N SER A 718 -13.47 9.09 24.81
CA SER A 718 -12.29 9.64 24.14
C SER A 718 -12.02 11.10 24.51
N GLY A 719 -10.83 11.59 24.14
CA GLY A 719 -10.46 12.98 24.38
C GLY A 719 -11.39 14.00 23.72
N SER A 720 -11.94 13.69 22.54
CA SER A 720 -12.84 14.60 21.81
C SER A 720 -14.09 14.95 22.61
N MET A 721 -14.59 14.01 23.43
CA MET A 721 -15.79 14.20 24.24
C MET A 721 -15.67 15.34 25.27
N ASP A 722 -14.45 15.65 25.74
CA ASP A 722 -14.19 16.73 26.72
C ASP A 722 -13.53 17.98 26.11
N PHE A 723 -13.30 18.01 24.79
CA PHE A 723 -12.77 19.20 24.13
C PHE A 723 -13.84 20.29 23.99
N ASP A 724 -13.40 21.54 23.99
CA ASP A 724 -14.26 22.64 23.58
C ASP A 724 -14.65 22.41 22.12
N PRO A 725 -15.96 22.32 21.78
CA PRO A 725 -16.36 21.92 20.45
C PRO A 725 -15.85 22.88 19.37
N VAL A 726 -15.26 22.34 18.31
CA VAL A 726 -14.72 23.09 17.18
C VAL A 726 -15.28 22.57 15.86
N ARG A 727 -15.42 23.47 14.88
CA ARG A 727 -15.81 23.13 13.51
C ARG A 727 -14.67 23.38 12.51
N PRO A 728 -14.46 22.50 11.53
CA PRO A 728 -13.48 22.72 10.47
C PRO A 728 -13.90 23.86 9.53
N ASN A 729 -12.94 24.70 9.14
CA ASN A 729 -13.09 25.75 8.15
C ASN A 729 -12.67 25.21 6.77
N TYR A 730 -13.61 25.13 5.84
CA TYR A 730 -13.36 24.65 4.48
C TYR A 730 -13.10 25.81 3.52
N SER A 731 -12.06 25.66 2.69
CA SER A 731 -11.90 26.38 1.43
C SER A 731 -12.01 25.36 0.31
N GLU A 732 -13.10 25.40 -0.45
CA GLU A 732 -13.49 24.31 -1.36
C GLU A 732 -13.55 22.96 -0.61
N TYR A 733 -12.63 22.02 -0.87
CA TYR A 733 -12.55 20.73 -0.18
C TYR A 733 -11.43 20.67 0.87
N LEU A 734 -10.57 21.70 0.93
CA LEU A 734 -9.41 21.76 1.83
C LEU A 734 -9.81 22.32 3.20
N ILE A 735 -9.48 21.62 4.29
CA ILE A 735 -9.56 22.18 5.65
C ILE A 735 -8.37 23.11 5.86
N THR A 736 -8.65 24.37 6.20
CA THR A 736 -7.64 25.43 6.41
C THR A 736 -7.44 25.80 7.88
N GLY A 737 -8.32 25.32 8.76
CA GLY A 737 -8.27 25.57 10.20
C GLY A 737 -9.55 25.14 10.90
N TYR A 738 -9.68 25.51 12.17
CA TYR A 738 -10.86 25.23 13.00
C TYR A 738 -11.35 26.51 13.68
N SER A 739 -12.66 26.61 13.87
CA SER A 739 -13.33 27.70 14.60
C SER A 739 -14.06 27.14 15.81
N ARG A 740 -14.07 27.87 16.93
CA ARG A 740 -14.83 27.48 18.13
C ARG A 740 -16.34 27.51 17.88
N SER A 741 -17.05 26.56 18.49
CA SER A 741 -18.52 26.53 18.55
C SER A 741 -19.02 27.14 19.87
N THR A 742 -20.32 27.41 19.95
CA THR A 742 -21.01 27.95 21.14
C THR A 742 -21.72 26.88 21.97
N GLN A 743 -21.76 25.64 21.47
CA GLN A 743 -22.47 24.52 22.10
C GLN A 743 -21.74 23.97 23.35
N PRO A 744 -22.44 23.27 24.26
CA PRO A 744 -21.82 22.61 25.40
C PRO A 744 -20.85 21.51 24.98
N LYS A 745 -19.99 21.07 25.90
CA LYS A 745 -19.12 19.93 25.66
C LYS A 745 -19.92 18.66 25.40
N ASN A 746 -19.42 17.80 24.52
CA ASN A 746 -20.10 16.58 24.11
C ASN A 746 -20.36 15.63 25.29
N ARG A 747 -19.45 15.57 26.27
CA ARG A 747 -19.66 14.80 27.52
C ARG A 747 -20.89 15.26 28.30
N ASP A 748 -21.16 16.56 28.35
CA ASP A 748 -22.25 17.11 29.17
C ASP A 748 -23.60 16.83 28.48
N VAL A 749 -23.63 16.93 27.15
CA VAL A 749 -24.77 16.51 26.32
C VAL A 749 -25.01 14.99 26.45
N ALA A 750 -23.97 14.17 26.36
CA ALA A 750 -24.07 12.72 26.50
C ALA A 750 -24.63 12.32 27.87
N LYS A 751 -24.18 12.98 28.96
CA LYS A 751 -24.72 12.78 30.30
C LYS A 751 -26.22 13.06 30.36
N ALA A 752 -26.65 14.18 29.78
CA ALA A 752 -28.05 14.61 29.79
C ALA A 752 -28.95 13.63 29.00
N ILE A 753 -28.50 13.18 27.84
CA ILE A 753 -29.20 12.18 27.02
C ILE A 753 -29.28 10.83 27.75
N ILE A 754 -28.17 10.35 28.34
CA ILE A 754 -28.18 9.10 29.13
C ILE A 754 -29.16 9.21 30.29
N ARG A 755 -29.19 10.33 31.01
CA ARG A 755 -30.14 10.56 32.10
C ARG A 755 -31.57 10.42 31.62
N ARG A 756 -31.97 11.20 30.61
CA ARG A 756 -33.33 11.21 30.06
C ARG A 756 -33.73 9.84 29.51
N PHE A 757 -32.81 9.17 28.83
CA PHE A 757 -33.03 7.83 28.28
C PHE A 757 -33.24 6.78 29.38
N VAL A 758 -32.38 6.76 30.40
CA VAL A 758 -32.49 5.83 31.53
C VAL A 758 -33.76 6.06 32.33
N ASP A 759 -34.15 7.32 32.55
CA ASP A 759 -35.39 7.68 33.24
C ASP A 759 -36.60 7.17 32.45
N ALA A 760 -36.65 7.44 31.14
CA ALA A 760 -37.73 6.97 30.26
C ALA A 760 -37.82 5.43 30.19
N MET A 761 -36.68 4.75 30.07
CA MET A 761 -36.63 3.29 30.03
C MET A 761 -37.03 2.65 31.37
N THR A 762 -36.71 3.29 32.49
CA THR A 762 -37.15 2.86 33.84
C THR A 762 -38.67 2.91 33.95
N ASN A 763 -39.29 3.97 33.41
CA ASN A 763 -40.75 4.10 33.38
C ASN A 763 -41.41 3.09 32.44
N HIS A 764 -40.82 2.83 31.27
CA HIS A 764 -41.31 1.84 30.31
C HIS A 764 -41.26 0.41 30.88
N SER A 765 -40.14 0.02 31.49
CA SER A 765 -39.93 -1.34 32.00
C SER A 765 -40.50 -1.59 33.40
N HIS A 766 -40.97 -0.55 34.09
CA HIS A 766 -41.37 -0.58 35.50
C HIS A 766 -40.33 -1.26 36.43
N SER A 767 -39.05 -1.16 36.08
CA SER A 767 -37.94 -1.83 36.76
C SER A 767 -36.91 -0.81 37.27
N GLY A 768 -36.82 -0.64 38.59
CA GLY A 768 -35.82 0.24 39.23
C GLY A 768 -34.37 -0.26 39.15
N ARG A 769 -34.11 -1.40 38.48
CA ARG A 769 -32.77 -2.00 38.41
C ARG A 769 -31.76 -1.15 37.65
N GLY A 770 -32.19 -0.39 36.64
CA GLY A 770 -31.30 0.36 35.75
C GLY A 770 -30.66 -0.48 34.64
N TYR A 771 -29.68 0.09 33.94
CA TYR A 771 -29.08 -0.46 32.72
C TYR A 771 -27.55 -0.52 32.80
N GLN A 772 -26.94 -1.50 32.16
CA GLN A 772 -25.48 -1.68 32.20
C GLN A 772 -24.79 -0.57 31.39
N LEU A 773 -23.78 0.08 31.98
CA LEU A 773 -22.96 1.10 31.31
C LEU A 773 -21.54 0.58 31.08
N VAL A 774 -21.12 0.60 29.82
CA VAL A 774 -19.74 0.37 29.38
C VAL A 774 -19.22 1.67 28.76
N THR A 775 -17.99 2.05 29.11
CA THR A 775 -17.29 3.16 28.47
C THR A 775 -16.16 2.62 27.60
N PHE A 776 -15.79 3.37 26.55
CA PHE A 776 -14.65 3.03 25.71
C PHE A 776 -13.86 4.28 25.29
N ALA A 777 -12.57 4.08 25.06
CA ALA A 777 -11.66 5.00 24.40
C ALA A 777 -10.54 4.15 23.79
N ASN A 778 -9.30 4.24 24.29
CA ASN A 778 -8.23 3.29 23.93
C ASN A 778 -8.50 1.86 24.46
N HIS A 779 -9.23 1.77 25.56
CA HIS A 779 -9.63 0.55 26.25
C HIS A 779 -11.08 0.69 26.72
N ALA A 780 -11.74 -0.43 27.01
CA ALA A 780 -13.10 -0.44 27.55
C ALA A 780 -13.11 -0.65 29.07
N SER A 781 -14.04 0.02 29.76
CA SER A 781 -14.27 -0.14 31.18
C SER A 781 -15.76 -0.36 31.47
N TYR A 782 -16.07 -1.27 32.41
CA TYR A 782 -17.44 -1.49 32.86
C TYR A 782 -17.72 -0.64 34.10
N MET A 783 -18.71 0.25 34.01
CA MET A 783 -19.04 1.22 35.08
C MET A 783 -20.13 0.72 36.04
N GLY A 784 -20.68 -0.48 35.80
CA GLY A 784 -21.79 -1.02 36.59
C GLY A 784 -23.15 -0.73 35.96
N VAL A 785 -24.18 -0.76 36.81
CA VAL A 785 -25.57 -0.51 36.41
C VAL A 785 -25.95 0.93 36.79
N VAL A 786 -26.46 1.69 35.82
CA VAL A 786 -26.88 3.09 35.99
C VAL A 786 -28.40 3.21 36.03
N ASN A 787 -28.89 4.05 36.93
CA ASN A 787 -30.30 4.42 37.09
C ASN A 787 -30.42 5.91 37.45
N HIS A 788 -31.67 6.38 37.62
CA HIS A 788 -31.98 7.78 37.94
C HIS A 788 -31.34 8.29 39.25
N GLN A 789 -31.00 7.40 40.19
CA GLN A 789 -30.46 7.76 41.51
C GLN A 789 -28.93 7.83 41.52
N ASN A 790 -28.26 6.90 40.82
CA ASN A 790 -26.81 6.71 40.93
C ASN A 790 -26.00 7.32 39.79
N LEU A 791 -26.65 7.77 38.70
CA LEU A 791 -25.97 8.27 37.50
C LEU A 791 -24.93 9.35 37.81
N ASP A 792 -25.27 10.34 38.66
CA ASP A 792 -24.34 11.41 39.03
C ASP A 792 -23.12 10.89 39.81
N SER A 793 -23.28 9.83 40.59
CA SER A 793 -22.17 9.19 41.31
C SER A 793 -21.27 8.40 40.36
N VAL A 794 -21.86 7.61 39.46
CA VAL A 794 -21.12 6.83 38.45
C VAL A 794 -20.39 7.77 37.49
N TRP A 795 -21.03 8.85 37.05
CA TRP A 795 -20.46 9.83 36.12
C TRP A 795 -19.17 10.46 36.64
N ARG A 796 -19.06 10.71 37.96
CA ARG A 796 -17.84 11.24 38.58
C ARG A 796 -16.64 10.29 38.50
N GLN A 797 -16.86 9.01 38.23
CA GLN A 797 -15.82 8.00 38.09
C GLN A 797 -15.38 7.83 36.62
N VAL A 798 -16.13 8.40 35.66
CA VAL A 798 -15.81 8.32 34.24
C VAL A 798 -14.61 9.19 33.93
N GLN A 799 -13.58 8.58 33.32
CA GLN A 799 -12.37 9.27 32.88
C GLN A 799 -12.41 9.50 31.38
N PHE A 800 -12.19 10.74 30.95
CA PHE A 800 -12.16 11.13 29.55
C PHE A 800 -10.71 11.26 29.05
N GLY A 801 -10.41 10.67 27.89
CA GLY A 801 -9.10 10.72 27.26
C GLY A 801 -8.81 9.54 26.34
N GLY A 802 -7.76 9.65 25.53
CA GLY A 802 -7.39 8.63 24.53
C GLY A 802 -8.13 8.80 23.20
N GLY A 803 -7.90 7.86 22.28
CA GLY A 803 -8.56 7.81 20.98
C GLY A 803 -9.87 7.04 21.01
N THR A 804 -10.71 7.24 19.99
CA THR A 804 -12.02 6.60 19.86
C THR A 804 -11.91 5.22 19.19
N ARG A 805 -11.90 4.14 19.99
CA ARG A 805 -11.87 2.74 19.50
C ARG A 805 -13.07 1.93 19.96
N VAL A 806 -14.11 1.88 19.13
CA VAL A 806 -15.40 1.25 19.43
C VAL A 806 -15.29 -0.26 19.61
N MET A 807 -14.37 -0.94 18.91
CA MET A 807 -14.25 -2.40 18.97
C MET A 807 -13.90 -2.92 20.36
N THR A 808 -13.11 -2.17 21.14
CA THR A 808 -12.79 -2.54 22.53
C THR A 808 -14.04 -2.56 23.40
N GLY A 809 -14.88 -1.52 23.25
CA GLY A 809 -16.17 -1.37 23.93
C GLY A 809 -17.15 -2.47 23.51
N TRP A 810 -17.24 -2.70 22.21
CA TRP A 810 -18.10 -3.74 21.63
C TRP A 810 -17.77 -5.13 22.18
N GLN A 811 -16.50 -5.56 22.17
CA GLN A 811 -16.13 -6.87 22.73
C GLN A 811 -16.46 -6.99 24.23
N ARG A 812 -16.32 -5.89 25.00
CA ARG A 812 -16.71 -5.87 26.41
C ARG A 812 -18.22 -6.07 26.58
N VAL A 813 -19.03 -5.42 25.75
CA VAL A 813 -20.50 -5.59 25.70
C VAL A 813 -20.88 -7.02 25.32
N LYS A 814 -20.31 -7.58 24.24
CA LYS A 814 -20.55 -8.99 23.84
C LYS A 814 -20.29 -9.93 25.01
N ARG A 815 -19.14 -9.75 25.68
CA ARG A 815 -18.75 -10.58 26.82
C ARG A 815 -19.78 -10.52 27.95
N LEU A 816 -20.22 -9.33 28.36
CA LEU A 816 -21.22 -9.19 29.43
C LEU A 816 -22.54 -9.86 29.07
N HIS A 817 -23.01 -9.66 27.83
CA HIS A 817 -24.23 -10.27 27.31
C HIS A 817 -24.16 -11.80 27.34
N PHE A 818 -23.10 -12.39 26.77
CA PHE A 818 -22.99 -13.84 26.69
C PHE A 818 -22.62 -14.51 28.01
N GLU A 819 -21.92 -13.83 28.93
CA GLU A 819 -21.72 -14.34 30.29
C GLU A 819 -23.07 -14.47 31.03
N ARG A 820 -23.99 -13.52 30.82
CA ARG A 820 -25.36 -13.56 31.36
C ARG A 820 -26.19 -14.67 30.71
N HIS A 821 -26.05 -14.87 29.39
CA HIS A 821 -26.86 -15.81 28.60
C HIS A 821 -26.09 -17.07 28.16
N ARG A 822 -25.09 -17.49 28.93
CA ARG A 822 -24.16 -18.60 28.58
C ARG A 822 -24.85 -19.93 28.26
N ALA A 823 -26.06 -20.15 28.75
CA ALA A 823 -26.81 -21.39 28.55
C ALA A 823 -27.25 -21.58 27.09
N SER A 824 -27.42 -20.49 26.33
CA SER A 824 -27.83 -20.51 24.92
C SER A 824 -26.70 -20.13 23.96
N ALA A 825 -25.47 -19.96 24.44
CA ALA A 825 -24.34 -19.48 23.65
C ALA A 825 -23.16 -20.44 23.68
N THR A 826 -22.34 -20.39 22.64
CA THR A 826 -21.10 -21.20 22.53
C THR A 826 -19.89 -20.28 22.37
N HIS A 827 -18.74 -20.67 22.93
CA HIS A 827 -17.52 -19.86 22.85
C HIS A 827 -16.46 -20.54 21.98
N HIS A 828 -16.07 -19.87 20.89
CA HIS A 828 -14.98 -20.29 20.03
C HIS A 828 -13.66 -19.60 20.44
N PRO A 829 -12.51 -20.31 20.52
CA PRO A 829 -11.26 -19.73 21.01
C PRO A 829 -10.69 -18.56 20.19
N VAL A 830 -11.00 -18.47 18.88
CA VAL A 830 -10.50 -17.42 17.99
C VAL A 830 -11.54 -16.35 17.68
N PHE A 831 -12.79 -16.77 17.51
CA PHE A 831 -13.90 -15.90 17.04
C PHE A 831 -14.84 -15.50 18.18
N GLY A 832 -14.57 -15.95 19.41
CA GLY A 832 -15.34 -15.59 20.59
C GLY A 832 -16.73 -16.21 20.64
N TRP A 833 -17.62 -15.54 21.36
CA TRP A 833 -18.98 -15.99 21.59
C TRP A 833 -19.84 -15.99 20.32
N GLN A 834 -20.56 -17.08 20.13
CA GLN A 834 -21.56 -17.29 19.08
C GLN A 834 -22.92 -17.49 19.74
N ALA A 835 -23.93 -16.73 19.30
CA ALA A 835 -25.29 -16.88 19.77
C ALA A 835 -25.89 -18.20 19.25
N GLY A 836 -26.49 -18.98 20.15
CA GLY A 836 -27.28 -20.15 19.78
C GLY A 836 -28.78 -19.85 19.78
N PRO A 837 -29.62 -20.85 19.41
CA PRO A 837 -31.07 -20.70 19.38
C PRO A 837 -31.61 -20.24 20.74
N GLY A 838 -32.43 -19.19 20.73
CA GLY A 838 -33.06 -18.64 21.95
C GLY A 838 -32.15 -17.74 22.79
N THR A 839 -30.98 -17.34 22.29
CA THR A 839 -30.21 -16.25 22.90
C THR A 839 -31.02 -14.95 22.82
N PRO A 840 -31.27 -14.26 23.94
CA PRO A 840 -32.02 -13.01 23.92
C PRO A 840 -31.33 -11.92 23.11
N THR A 841 -32.12 -11.00 22.57
CA THR A 841 -31.61 -9.89 21.78
C THR A 841 -30.86 -8.90 22.67
N LEU A 842 -29.66 -8.50 22.27
CA LEU A 842 -28.96 -7.35 22.86
C LEU A 842 -29.48 -6.07 22.22
N ARG A 843 -29.99 -5.13 23.01
CA ARG A 843 -30.33 -3.77 22.57
C ARG A 843 -29.30 -2.78 23.10
N LEU A 844 -28.41 -2.32 22.23
CA LEU A 844 -27.31 -1.44 22.57
C LEU A 844 -27.62 0.02 22.19
N LEU A 845 -27.47 0.94 23.14
CA LEU A 845 -27.39 2.38 22.85
C LEU A 845 -25.92 2.79 22.80
N LEU A 846 -25.41 3.17 21.63
CA LEU A 846 -24.04 3.63 21.41
C LEU A 846 -24.01 5.15 21.25
N LEU A 847 -23.20 5.86 22.06
CA LEU A 847 -23.00 7.31 21.96
C LEU A 847 -21.59 7.63 21.46
N LEU A 848 -21.50 8.49 20.43
CA LEU A 848 -20.26 8.92 19.77
C LEU A 848 -20.30 10.43 19.49
N ASP A 849 -19.13 11.09 19.44
CA ASP A 849 -19.01 12.48 18.96
C ASP A 849 -18.19 12.65 17.67
N GLY A 850 -17.72 11.55 17.12
CA GLY A 850 -16.88 11.50 15.94
C GLY A 850 -16.73 10.09 15.39
N GLU A 851 -15.93 9.98 14.34
CA GLU A 851 -15.63 8.73 13.65
C GLU A 851 -14.63 7.92 14.49
N ALA A 852 -14.99 6.68 14.84
CA ALA A 852 -14.09 5.76 15.51
C ALA A 852 -13.08 5.19 14.51
N THR A 853 -11.82 5.02 14.92
CA THR A 853 -10.75 4.51 14.04
C THR A 853 -10.94 3.05 13.61
N ASP A 854 -11.84 2.33 14.28
CA ASP A 854 -12.20 0.94 13.99
C ASP A 854 -13.72 0.79 13.77
N MET A 855 -14.38 1.84 13.25
CA MET A 855 -15.79 1.82 12.90
C MET A 855 -16.09 0.76 11.82
N ASP A 856 -15.28 0.68 10.78
CA ASP A 856 -15.45 -0.33 9.71
C ASP A 856 -15.36 -1.77 10.24
N GLU A 857 -14.47 -2.02 11.22
CA GLU A 857 -14.36 -3.33 11.89
C GLU A 857 -15.63 -3.66 12.69
N PHE A 858 -16.15 -2.66 13.41
CA PHE A 858 -17.39 -2.79 14.18
C PHE A 858 -18.59 -3.09 13.29
N GLU A 859 -18.71 -2.38 12.18
CA GLU A 859 -19.78 -2.60 11.22
C GLU A 859 -19.67 -3.97 10.54
N LEU A 860 -18.45 -4.37 10.15
CA LEU A 860 -18.18 -5.70 9.61
C LEU A 860 -18.60 -6.82 10.57
N ASP A 861 -18.33 -6.67 11.88
CA ASP A 861 -18.77 -7.66 12.88
C ASP A 861 -20.29 -7.64 13.04
N LEU A 862 -20.93 -6.46 13.07
CA LEU A 862 -22.37 -6.31 13.20
C LEU A 862 -23.16 -6.93 12.04
N LEU A 863 -22.62 -6.94 10.82
CA LEU A 863 -23.28 -7.59 9.68
C LEU A 863 -23.57 -9.08 9.90
N ALA A 864 -22.83 -9.75 10.80
CA ALA A 864 -23.04 -11.16 11.12
C ALA A 864 -23.91 -11.40 12.37
N ASN A 865 -24.27 -10.34 13.12
CA ASN A 865 -24.86 -10.47 14.46
C ASN A 865 -26.35 -10.14 14.46
N ALA A 866 -27.20 -11.06 13.98
CA ALA A 866 -28.66 -10.90 14.00
C ALA A 866 -29.28 -10.84 15.42
N TRP A 867 -28.52 -11.20 16.45
CA TRP A 867 -28.93 -11.17 17.86
C TRP A 867 -28.68 -9.81 18.55
N ALA A 868 -28.12 -8.82 17.84
CA ALA A 868 -27.78 -7.51 18.40
C ALA A 868 -28.42 -6.38 17.60
N HIS A 869 -29.25 -5.56 18.25
CA HIS A 869 -29.77 -4.32 17.72
C HIS A 869 -29.00 -3.14 18.31
N VAL A 870 -28.38 -2.31 17.46
CA VAL A 870 -27.57 -1.17 17.87
C VAL A 870 -28.26 0.13 17.43
N THR A 871 -28.55 1.00 18.40
CA THR A 871 -28.98 2.37 18.15
C THR A 871 -27.80 3.31 18.40
N ILE A 872 -27.31 3.95 17.35
CA ILE A 872 -26.17 4.87 17.38
C ILE A 872 -26.69 6.31 17.49
N PHE A 873 -26.22 7.01 18.50
CA PHE A 873 -26.38 8.46 18.65
C PHE A 873 -25.06 9.16 18.34
N LEU A 874 -25.06 10.00 17.30
CA LEU A 874 -23.91 10.81 16.91
C LEU A 874 -24.12 12.28 17.29
N ILE A 875 -23.27 12.75 18.19
CA ILE A 875 -23.23 14.13 18.67
C ILE A 875 -22.35 14.96 17.73
N GLY A 876 -22.94 15.98 17.12
CA GLY A 876 -22.26 16.81 16.13
C GLY A 876 -22.07 18.26 16.53
N VAL A 877 -21.11 18.90 15.87
CA VAL A 877 -20.91 20.34 15.97
C VAL A 877 -21.77 21.07 14.94
N ASP A 878 -22.41 22.18 15.34
CA ASP A 878 -23.23 22.99 14.44
C ASP A 878 -22.42 23.48 13.23
N GLY A 879 -23.01 23.38 12.04
CA GLY A 879 -22.38 23.81 10.79
C GLY A 879 -21.14 22.99 10.40
N CYS A 880 -21.00 21.74 10.85
CA CYS A 880 -19.84 20.88 10.56
C CYS A 880 -20.12 19.88 9.40
N PRO A 881 -19.56 20.08 8.20
CA PRO A 881 -19.70 19.12 7.10
C PRO A 881 -19.13 17.74 7.40
N HIS A 882 -18.09 17.66 8.26
CA HIS A 882 -17.48 16.39 8.63
C HIS A 882 -18.45 15.48 9.40
N HIS A 883 -19.20 16.05 10.34
CA HIS A 883 -20.27 15.35 11.06
C HIS A 883 -21.29 14.77 10.08
N HIS A 884 -21.79 15.58 9.15
CA HIS A 884 -22.79 15.13 8.19
C HIS A 884 -22.24 14.15 7.14
N ARG A 885 -20.93 14.14 6.87
CA ARG A 885 -20.27 13.10 6.07
C ARG A 885 -20.41 11.74 6.78
N HIS A 886 -20.04 11.68 8.05
CA HIS A 886 -20.13 10.47 8.87
C HIS A 886 -21.59 10.06 9.11
N ALA A 887 -22.50 11.01 9.33
CA ALA A 887 -23.93 10.73 9.44
C ALA A 887 -24.53 10.10 8.16
N ASN A 888 -24.11 10.59 6.98
CA ASN A 888 -24.53 9.99 5.70
C ASN A 888 -24.00 8.57 5.53
N GLU A 889 -22.82 8.27 6.07
CA GLU A 889 -22.27 6.92 6.11
C GLU A 889 -23.09 6.01 7.00
N LEU A 890 -23.24 6.35 8.28
CA LEU A 890 -24.04 5.57 9.24
C LEU A 890 -25.47 5.34 8.76
N GLN A 891 -26.06 6.32 8.06
CA GLN A 891 -27.36 6.15 7.41
C GLN A 891 -27.34 5.06 6.32
N ARG A 892 -26.35 5.05 5.42
CA ARG A 892 -26.22 3.99 4.38
C ARG A 892 -26.06 2.61 5.01
N ILE A 893 -25.39 2.53 6.15
CA ILE A 893 -25.17 1.27 6.88
C ILE A 893 -26.46 0.79 7.54
N GLY A 894 -27.21 1.67 8.21
CA GLY A 894 -28.54 1.34 8.74
C GLY A 894 -29.53 0.95 7.64
N GLU A 895 -29.41 1.53 6.45
CA GLU A 895 -30.17 1.11 5.26
C GLU A 895 -29.69 -0.26 4.70
N ALA A 896 -28.50 -0.73 5.06
CA ALA A 896 -27.98 -2.05 4.69
C ALA A 896 -28.33 -3.11 5.74
N ASN A 897 -28.31 -2.73 7.02
CA ASN A 897 -28.47 -3.63 8.16
C ASN A 897 -29.59 -3.11 9.05
N HIS A 898 -30.75 -3.78 9.03
CA HIS A 898 -31.92 -3.40 9.80
C HIS A 898 -31.73 -3.46 11.32
N HIS A 899 -30.69 -4.16 11.79
CA HIS A 899 -30.33 -4.19 13.20
C HIS A 899 -29.53 -2.94 13.64
N VAL A 900 -29.16 -2.05 12.71
CA VAL A 900 -28.47 -0.79 13.01
C VAL A 900 -29.41 0.38 12.76
N SER A 901 -29.66 1.15 13.80
CA SER A 901 -30.42 2.40 13.76
C SER A 901 -29.54 3.58 14.13
N PHE A 902 -29.85 4.74 13.58
CA PHE A 902 -29.03 5.93 13.73
C PHE A 902 -29.86 7.18 13.99
N VAL A 903 -29.35 8.04 14.88
CA VAL A 903 -29.84 9.40 15.15
C VAL A 903 -28.62 10.32 15.24
N ASP A 904 -28.64 11.42 14.49
CA ASP A 904 -27.71 12.53 14.70
C ASP A 904 -28.40 13.78 15.21
N ALA A 905 -27.65 14.57 15.97
CA ALA A 905 -28.04 15.92 16.34
C ALA A 905 -26.80 16.81 16.44
N VAL A 906 -26.96 18.10 16.14
CA VAL A 906 -25.86 19.07 16.06
C VAL A 906 -26.11 20.28 16.94
N GLY A 907 -25.05 20.90 17.45
CA GLY A 907 -25.14 22.23 18.04
C GLY A 907 -25.94 22.29 19.33
N ASN A 908 -26.68 23.40 19.50
CA ASN A 908 -27.65 23.55 20.57
C ASN A 908 -28.90 22.73 20.22
N MET A 909 -28.87 21.42 20.51
CA MET A 909 -29.94 20.49 20.17
C MET A 909 -31.00 20.40 21.28
N PRO A 910 -32.30 20.21 20.93
CA PRO A 910 -33.32 19.89 21.91
C PRO A 910 -33.19 18.43 22.36
N GLU A 911 -32.85 18.22 23.62
CA GLU A 911 -32.55 16.89 24.18
C GLU A 911 -33.76 15.96 24.16
N ARG A 912 -34.97 16.53 24.28
CA ARG A 912 -36.24 15.80 24.21
C ARG A 912 -36.47 15.20 22.82
N LEU A 913 -36.15 15.94 21.76
CA LEU A 913 -36.27 15.43 20.39
C LEU A 913 -35.36 14.22 20.18
N VAL A 914 -34.09 14.36 20.60
CA VAL A 914 -33.09 13.29 20.49
C VAL A 914 -33.55 12.06 21.28
N THR A 915 -33.93 12.24 22.54
CA THR A 915 -34.38 11.13 23.41
C THR A 915 -35.58 10.42 22.81
N HIS A 916 -36.56 11.16 22.28
CA HIS A 916 -37.74 10.57 21.66
C HIS A 916 -37.39 9.72 20.44
N GLU A 917 -36.53 10.22 19.54
CA GLU A 917 -36.10 9.48 18.35
C GLU A 917 -35.20 8.27 18.68
N LEU A 918 -34.44 8.34 19.77
CA LEU A 918 -33.68 7.20 20.30
C LEU A 918 -34.60 6.12 20.86
N LEU A 919 -35.64 6.48 21.64
CA LEU A 919 -36.59 5.53 22.20
C LEU A 919 -37.33 4.74 21.12
N LYS A 920 -37.82 5.40 20.06
CA LYS A 920 -38.50 4.73 18.93
C LYS A 920 -37.63 3.62 18.32
N ARG A 921 -36.37 3.95 18.03
CA ARG A 921 -35.39 3.03 17.43
C ARG A 921 -34.95 1.94 18.39
N HIS A 922 -34.73 2.30 19.65
CA HIS A 922 -34.26 1.36 20.67
C HIS A 922 -35.35 0.38 21.10
N LEU A 923 -36.61 0.81 21.19
CA LEU A 923 -37.75 -0.05 21.54
C LEU A 923 -38.34 -0.79 20.33
N GLY A 924 -38.07 -0.33 19.11
CA GLY A 924 -38.56 -1.00 17.89
C GLY A 924 -40.05 -0.76 17.59
N TYR A 925 -40.67 0.27 18.17
CA TYR A 925 -42.03 0.69 17.83
C TYR A 925 -42.16 2.23 17.82
N GLU A 926 -43.21 2.74 17.18
CA GLU A 926 -43.47 4.18 17.15
C GLU A 926 -44.03 4.65 18.50
N VAL A 927 -43.17 5.25 19.32
CA VAL A 927 -43.56 5.94 20.56
C VAL A 927 -44.30 7.21 20.19
N SER A 928 -45.52 7.38 20.71
CA SER A 928 -46.31 8.59 20.46
C SER A 928 -45.81 9.77 21.32
N MET A 929 -46.07 11.01 20.90
CA MET A 929 -45.68 12.17 21.73
C MET A 929 -46.37 12.17 23.11
N ALA A 930 -47.60 11.65 23.22
CA ALA A 930 -48.31 11.54 24.49
C ALA A 930 -47.62 10.53 25.42
N GLU A 931 -47.31 9.35 24.90
CA GLU A 931 -46.57 8.31 25.61
C GLU A 931 -45.17 8.79 26.02
N PHE A 932 -44.46 9.49 25.13
CA PHE A 932 -43.15 10.06 25.45
C PHE A 932 -43.22 11.03 26.65
N VAL A 933 -44.26 11.86 26.72
CA VAL A 933 -44.46 12.78 27.86
C VAL A 933 -44.76 12.03 29.16
N GLU A 934 -45.41 10.87 29.10
CA GLU A 934 -45.61 9.98 30.26
C GLU A 934 -44.30 9.32 30.68
N LEU A 935 -43.51 8.82 29.72
CA LEU A 935 -42.20 8.21 29.97
C LEU A 935 -41.18 9.22 30.53
N GLU A 936 -41.29 10.51 30.19
CA GLU A 936 -40.38 11.55 30.68
C GLU A 936 -40.67 11.96 32.13
N GLN A 937 -41.81 11.55 32.72
CA GLN A 937 -42.10 11.88 34.12
C GLN A 937 -41.01 11.32 35.04
N PRO A 938 -40.63 12.02 36.12
CA PRO A 938 -39.70 11.46 37.09
C PRO A 938 -40.22 10.10 37.59
N PRO A 939 -39.38 9.05 37.64
CA PRO A 939 -39.82 7.75 38.14
C PRO A 939 -40.36 7.91 39.57
N ALA A 940 -41.44 7.21 39.89
CA ALA A 940 -42.07 7.31 41.20
C ALA A 940 -41.03 7.06 42.30
N TYR A 941 -40.85 8.04 43.19
CA TYR A 941 -40.00 7.90 44.38
C TYR A 941 -40.56 6.76 45.24
N THR A 942 -40.06 5.55 45.00
CA THR A 942 -40.25 4.44 45.91
C THR A 942 -39.18 4.59 46.96
N GLU A 943 -39.60 5.03 48.16
CA GLU A 943 -38.77 4.91 49.35
C GLU A 943 -38.38 3.43 49.49
N VAL A 944 -37.08 3.14 49.42
CA VAL A 944 -36.52 1.82 49.73
C VAL A 944 -36.00 1.83 51.15
#